data_AF-A0A6I5VI57-F1
#
_entry.id   AF-A0A6I5VI57-F1
#
_cell.length_a   1.000
_cell.length_b   1.000
_cell.length_c   1.000
_cell.angle_alpha   90.00
_cell.angle_beta   90.00
_cell.angle_gamma   90.00
#
_symmetry.space_group_name_H-M   'P 1'
#
loop_
_entity.id
_entity.type
_entity.pdbx_description
1 polymer ?
#
loop_
_entity_poly.entity_id
_entity_poly.type
_entity_poly.pdbx_seq_one_letter_code
_entity_poly.pdbx_strand_id
1 'polypeptide(L)'
;MPLGRVVRSQLARVARARSGGSDSGQDPLRSLVNDYQVAGLLEVDGKVPVNYFTFSANFGDLLSPWLVSKMTGREVVVADRDKPHYVAIGSIISQGTDLSIFWGTGAYGTEAKREVPANARFTAVRGPLTQAKLSAAKGFGIPVPEVYGDPTLLVPLYYQPEVPVTDEYGVVVRWSERAWAEATYGPDVKLIDCSRGDVEGVIDDVLSCRRIVSSSLRALTLADAYGIPSAWLASSSPRGGVFQFYDYFASVNKFRQPQKLDLADRPVTVDLLAELSFTDEPITFDHRCLLDAAPFLRRKGAHRAGPSSIPTREPGDSLRNKDGTAVLVPSLGYFGGIAANYFSVKVPRPVSRLRLFLTEAEAQLDLRGLEMYRNGRRVGVDESNISTAQSSDARRPGARRSPFAFGGIRTEKQTAPWWAVTFDPPVDADEVRIYNRLDGWGVRASSLTVAAAGPDGYFETIRSVDSDRAVEATLDLLHRITGRDLDLSVLASQSEAIRLREELLADLAERTLSGLLTADREEQRLLSSLIPRRRLPEGQSLSDDEWTLLGHLLAAERARVPSSKTSMAAFHRVLDSRAKLRRLESEVNRAGEVLGSPRAVLTRHGFTDIGILQQRADDYVGLILRATALLDECGYPAMIAYGTLLGAVREGNFLAHDDDVDMLIPIPAANRDEVEKVLAPLAEQLRSKGWRVSRPNSYTNFHLGEPETGLHVDVFPLLVDGERSSLHMEKMRLRDIATDVVLPPKPFTFLGREVLVPADPEAFLADRYGDGWSTPDPFYDWPWALHD
;
A
#
# COMPACT_ATOMS: atom_id res chain seq x y z
N MET A 1 25.00 -20.59 7.07
CA MET A 1 25.97 -21.45 6.32
C MET A 1 26.38 -20.71 5.05
N PRO A 2 27.67 -20.59 4.69
CA PRO A 2 28.10 -19.54 3.77
C PRO A 2 28.04 -19.98 2.30
N LEU A 3 27.07 -19.44 1.55
CA LEU A 3 27.01 -19.48 0.08
C LEU A 3 28.11 -18.62 -0.60
N GLY A 4 28.93 -17.88 0.16
CA GLY A 4 29.94 -16.96 -0.37
C GLY A 4 31.22 -17.60 -0.93
N ARG A 5 31.42 -18.92 -0.79
CA ARG A 5 32.63 -19.61 -1.29
C ARG A 5 32.48 -20.17 -2.71
N VAL A 6 31.27 -20.41 -3.21
CA VAL A 6 31.05 -21.14 -4.47
C VAL A 6 31.25 -20.26 -5.70
N VAL A 7 30.99 -18.95 -5.61
CA VAL A 7 31.10 -18.03 -6.76
C VAL A 7 32.54 -17.52 -6.97
N ARG A 8 33.32 -17.34 -5.89
CA ARG A 8 34.74 -16.92 -5.97
C ARG A 8 35.63 -17.94 -6.68
N SER A 9 35.29 -19.23 -6.65
CA SER A 9 36.05 -20.29 -7.33
C SER A 9 35.72 -20.46 -8.82
N GLN A 10 34.67 -19.82 -9.35
CA GLN A 10 34.14 -20.10 -10.69
C GLN A 10 34.66 -19.15 -11.79
N LEU A 11 34.88 -17.86 -11.50
CA LEU A 11 35.65 -16.98 -12.41
C LEU A 11 37.10 -17.48 -12.58
N ALA A 12 37.68 -18.05 -11.51
CA ALA A 12 38.95 -18.77 -11.59
C ALA A 12 38.88 -20.04 -12.46
N ARG A 13 37.69 -20.61 -12.67
CA ARG A 13 37.48 -21.79 -13.53
C ARG A 13 37.38 -21.41 -15.00
N VAL A 14 36.79 -20.28 -15.35
CA VAL A 14 36.83 -19.71 -16.72
C VAL A 14 38.26 -19.31 -17.09
N ALA A 15 39.01 -18.74 -16.15
CA ALA A 15 40.44 -18.48 -16.30
C ALA A 15 41.29 -19.78 -16.41
N ARG A 16 40.95 -20.85 -15.66
CA ARG A 16 41.62 -22.17 -15.71
C ARG A 16 41.26 -23.02 -16.93
N ALA A 17 40.03 -22.94 -17.44
CA ALA A 17 39.63 -23.61 -18.69
C ALA A 17 40.43 -23.07 -19.88
N ARG A 18 40.75 -21.76 -19.86
CA ARG A 18 41.68 -21.12 -20.82
C ARG A 18 43.15 -21.53 -20.67
N SER A 19 43.51 -22.25 -19.61
CA SER A 19 44.86 -22.82 -19.39
C SER A 19 44.97 -24.30 -19.79
N GLY A 20 43.96 -24.89 -20.44
CA GLY A 20 44.01 -26.26 -20.96
C GLY A 20 43.42 -27.36 -20.06
N GLY A 21 42.58 -27.02 -19.07
CA GLY A 21 41.85 -28.02 -18.26
C GLY A 21 40.44 -28.27 -18.79
N SER A 22 40.19 -29.44 -19.39
CA SER A 22 38.85 -29.91 -19.76
C SER A 22 38.10 -30.42 -18.53
N ASP A 23 36.89 -29.90 -18.31
CA ASP A 23 35.92 -30.55 -17.42
C ASP A 23 34.51 -30.36 -17.98
N SER A 24 33.91 -31.46 -18.43
CA SER A 24 32.70 -31.57 -19.26
C SER A 24 31.38 -31.45 -18.48
N GLY A 25 31.35 -30.59 -17.45
CA GLY A 25 30.12 -30.26 -16.71
C GLY A 25 29.49 -28.97 -17.23
N GLN A 26 28.18 -28.97 -17.47
CA GLN A 26 27.41 -27.77 -17.86
C GLN A 26 27.81 -26.55 -17.02
N ASP A 27 28.16 -25.44 -17.68
CA ASP A 27 28.61 -24.22 -17.02
C ASP A 27 27.53 -23.71 -16.04
N PRO A 28 27.82 -23.63 -14.72
CA PRO A 28 26.88 -23.15 -13.70
C PRO A 28 26.30 -21.77 -14.02
N LEU A 29 27.07 -20.90 -14.69
CA LEU A 29 26.58 -19.59 -15.12
C LEU A 29 25.47 -19.72 -16.17
N ARG A 30 25.68 -20.50 -17.23
CA ARG A 30 24.67 -20.73 -18.29
C ARG A 30 23.40 -21.39 -17.74
N SER A 31 23.53 -22.23 -16.72
CA SER A 31 22.37 -22.84 -16.05
C SER A 31 21.43 -21.81 -15.40
N LEU A 32 21.94 -20.62 -15.03
CA LEU A 32 21.11 -19.56 -14.45
C LEU A 32 20.01 -19.11 -15.40
N VAL A 33 20.25 -19.05 -16.70
CA VAL A 33 19.24 -18.64 -17.69
C VAL A 33 18.06 -19.61 -17.69
N ASN A 34 18.30 -20.89 -17.41
CA ASN A 34 17.24 -21.90 -17.34
C ASN A 34 16.28 -21.67 -16.17
N ASP A 35 16.71 -20.95 -15.12
CA ASP A 35 15.86 -20.58 -14.00
C ASP A 35 14.82 -19.51 -14.40
N TYR A 36 14.95 -18.86 -15.55
CA TYR A 36 14.10 -17.74 -15.97
C TYR A 36 13.29 -18.06 -17.23
N GLN A 37 12.17 -17.36 -17.36
CA GLN A 37 11.31 -17.31 -18.53
C GLN A 37 10.98 -15.85 -18.86
N VAL A 38 10.73 -15.56 -20.13
CA VAL A 38 10.25 -14.25 -20.57
C VAL A 38 8.85 -14.02 -20.02
N ALA A 39 8.63 -12.88 -19.38
CA ALA A 39 7.34 -12.50 -18.81
C ALA A 39 7.22 -10.98 -18.71
N GLY A 40 6.02 -10.43 -18.96
CA GLY A 40 5.80 -8.98 -18.92
C GLY A 40 6.61 -8.22 -19.98
N LEU A 41 6.92 -8.88 -21.10
CA LEU A 41 7.65 -8.28 -22.21
C LEU A 41 6.75 -7.28 -22.94
N LEU A 42 7.27 -6.07 -23.11
CA LEU A 42 6.69 -5.05 -23.95
C LEU A 42 7.05 -5.34 -25.40
N GLU A 43 6.04 -5.43 -26.26
CA GLU A 43 6.19 -5.68 -27.69
C GLU A 43 5.40 -4.64 -28.49
N VAL A 44 5.93 -4.27 -29.65
CA VAL A 44 5.28 -3.48 -30.71
C VAL A 44 5.44 -4.29 -31.98
N ASP A 45 4.32 -4.74 -32.56
CA ASP A 45 4.29 -5.61 -33.74
C ASP A 45 5.14 -6.89 -33.59
N GLY A 46 5.13 -7.49 -32.38
CA GLY A 46 5.92 -8.69 -32.06
C GLY A 46 7.43 -8.45 -31.90
N LYS A 47 7.86 -7.18 -31.86
CA LYS A 47 9.25 -6.77 -31.64
C LYS A 47 9.39 -6.00 -30.35
N VAL A 48 10.57 -6.03 -29.74
CA VAL A 48 10.83 -5.36 -28.46
C VAL A 48 11.31 -3.93 -28.71
N PRO A 49 10.60 -2.88 -28.24
CA PRO A 49 11.03 -1.50 -28.43
C PRO A 49 12.14 -1.15 -27.43
N VAL A 50 13.35 -0.91 -27.95
CA VAL A 50 14.51 -0.49 -27.16
C VAL A 50 15.02 0.84 -27.68
N ASN A 51 15.21 1.80 -26.78
CA ASN A 51 15.89 3.05 -27.08
C ASN A 51 17.39 2.87 -26.83
N TYR A 52 18.17 3.00 -27.90
CA TYR A 52 19.61 2.94 -27.92
C TYR A 52 20.12 3.93 -28.99
N PHE A 53 21.41 4.23 -28.96
CA PHE A 53 21.98 5.21 -29.88
C PHE A 53 22.07 4.63 -31.31
N THR A 54 21.48 5.32 -32.29
CA THR A 54 21.40 4.87 -33.70
C THR A 54 22.17 5.76 -34.69
N PHE A 55 22.76 6.87 -34.23
CA PHE A 55 23.36 7.87 -35.11
C PHE A 55 24.64 7.37 -35.82
N SER A 56 25.40 6.50 -35.17
CA SER A 56 26.62 5.88 -35.73
C SER A 56 26.75 4.46 -35.21
N ALA A 57 27.01 3.50 -36.11
CA ALA A 57 27.29 2.12 -35.71
C ALA A 57 28.45 2.09 -34.70
N ASN A 58 28.19 1.48 -33.55
CA ASN A 58 29.21 1.15 -32.58
C ASN A 58 28.74 -0.06 -31.75
N PHE A 59 29.64 -1.00 -31.48
CA PHE A 59 29.27 -2.25 -30.80
C PHE A 59 28.68 -1.97 -29.40
N GLY A 60 29.18 -0.93 -28.73
CA GLY A 60 28.82 -0.58 -27.36
C GLY A 60 27.35 -0.21 -27.18
N ASP A 61 26.76 0.44 -28.18
CA ASP A 61 25.34 0.78 -28.21
C ASP A 61 24.49 -0.33 -28.82
N LEU A 62 25.06 -1.16 -29.71
CA LEU A 62 24.41 -2.35 -30.28
C LEU A 62 24.32 -3.53 -29.29
N LEU A 63 25.11 -3.53 -28.21
CA LEU A 63 25.00 -4.52 -27.14
C LEU A 63 23.61 -4.54 -26.49
N SER A 64 22.94 -3.39 -26.39
CA SER A 64 21.59 -3.29 -25.80
C SER A 64 20.55 -4.06 -26.62
N PRO A 65 20.31 -3.74 -27.91
CA PRO A 65 19.38 -4.50 -28.74
C PRO A 65 19.82 -5.95 -28.93
N TRP A 66 21.12 -6.23 -29.06
CA TRP A 66 21.61 -7.61 -29.19
C TRP A 66 21.29 -8.45 -27.95
N LEU A 67 21.60 -7.96 -26.75
CA LEU A 67 21.38 -8.72 -25.51
C LEU A 67 19.89 -8.91 -25.26
N VAL A 68 19.07 -7.85 -25.38
CA VAL A 68 17.61 -7.96 -25.21
C VAL A 68 17.03 -8.99 -26.19
N SER A 69 17.50 -9.00 -27.45
CA SER A 69 17.07 -10.00 -28.43
C SER A 69 17.44 -11.43 -28.00
N LYS A 70 18.68 -11.66 -27.54
CA LYS A 70 19.13 -12.98 -27.04
C LYS A 70 18.35 -13.44 -25.80
N MET A 71 18.04 -12.52 -24.89
CA MET A 71 17.32 -12.81 -23.65
C MET A 71 15.85 -13.14 -23.87
N THR A 72 15.21 -12.45 -24.82
CA THR A 72 13.77 -12.53 -25.07
C THR A 72 13.41 -13.52 -26.17
N GLY A 73 14.34 -13.85 -27.07
CA GLY A 73 14.05 -14.60 -28.29
C GLY A 73 13.15 -13.82 -29.25
N ARG A 74 13.16 -12.49 -29.18
CA ARG A 74 12.38 -11.58 -30.03
C ARG A 74 13.30 -10.65 -30.80
N GLU A 75 12.84 -10.20 -31.96
CA GLU A 75 13.50 -9.13 -32.69
C GLU A 75 13.36 -7.82 -31.90
N VAL A 76 14.39 -6.96 -31.93
CA VAL A 76 14.36 -5.63 -31.30
C VAL A 76 14.14 -4.57 -32.37
N VAL A 77 13.28 -3.60 -32.07
CA VAL A 77 13.07 -2.40 -32.89
C VAL A 77 13.52 -1.15 -32.13
N VAL A 78 13.96 -0.13 -32.86
CA VAL A 78 14.23 1.19 -32.28
C VAL A 78 12.92 1.74 -31.71
N ALA A 79 12.96 2.15 -30.44
CA ALA A 79 11.79 2.63 -29.74
C ALA A 79 11.22 3.93 -30.34
N ASP A 80 9.89 3.95 -30.49
CA ASP A 80 9.12 5.19 -30.53
C ASP A 80 9.07 5.78 -29.11
N ARG A 81 9.68 6.95 -28.93
CA ARG A 81 9.90 7.56 -27.60
C ARG A 81 8.62 8.15 -26.99
N ASP A 82 7.56 8.28 -27.79
CA ASP A 82 6.21 8.66 -27.36
C ASP A 82 5.39 7.45 -26.87
N LYS A 83 5.98 6.24 -26.90
CA LYS A 83 5.42 4.99 -26.37
C LYS A 83 6.32 4.43 -25.27
N PRO A 84 5.78 3.53 -24.40
CA PRO A 84 6.61 2.75 -23.50
C PRO A 84 7.75 2.06 -24.25
N HIS A 85 8.93 2.00 -23.65
CA HIS A 85 10.08 1.33 -24.25
C HIS A 85 11.16 1.03 -23.21
N TYR A 86 12.05 0.09 -23.53
CA TYR A 86 13.19 -0.22 -22.68
C TYR A 86 14.37 0.71 -22.96
N VAL A 87 15.07 1.07 -21.89
CA VAL A 87 16.41 1.68 -21.99
C VAL A 87 17.33 0.81 -21.15
N ALA A 88 18.10 -0.04 -21.83
CA ALA A 88 19.07 -0.92 -21.21
C ALA A 88 20.47 -0.54 -21.66
N ILE A 89 21.48 -0.83 -20.83
CA ILE A 89 22.90 -0.75 -21.19
C ILE A 89 23.29 0.69 -21.59
N GLY A 90 24.02 1.43 -20.72
CA GLY A 90 24.76 2.65 -21.13
C GLY A 90 24.54 3.88 -20.29
N SER A 91 25.28 4.96 -20.60
CA SER A 91 25.18 6.25 -19.89
C SER A 91 24.08 7.16 -20.44
N ILE A 92 22.92 6.61 -20.84
CA ILE A 92 21.94 7.33 -21.68
C ILE A 92 20.63 7.64 -20.97
N ILE A 93 20.66 7.81 -19.64
CA ILE A 93 19.45 8.18 -18.87
C ILE A 93 18.77 9.43 -19.43
N SER A 94 19.54 10.42 -19.87
CA SER A 94 18.99 11.65 -20.45
C SER A 94 18.35 11.48 -21.83
N GLN A 95 18.48 10.30 -22.45
CA GLN A 95 17.80 9.98 -23.72
C GLN A 95 16.46 9.29 -23.50
N GLY A 96 16.11 8.91 -22.26
CA GLY A 96 14.79 8.38 -21.95
C GLY A 96 13.70 9.46 -21.92
N THR A 97 12.48 8.99 -21.71
CA THR A 97 11.27 9.78 -21.47
C THR A 97 10.58 9.24 -20.23
N ASP A 98 9.50 9.89 -19.77
CA ASP A 98 8.72 9.39 -18.63
C ASP A 98 8.05 8.02 -18.91
N LEU A 99 8.05 7.57 -20.17
CA LEU A 99 7.57 6.26 -20.60
C LEU A 99 8.68 5.19 -20.63
N SER A 100 9.94 5.57 -20.38
CA SER A 100 11.06 4.65 -20.39
C SER A 100 11.04 3.69 -19.19
N ILE A 101 11.47 2.46 -19.45
CA ILE A 101 11.77 1.44 -18.43
C ILE A 101 13.29 1.21 -18.44
N PHE A 102 13.97 1.72 -17.43
CA PHE A 102 15.41 1.64 -17.28
C PHE A 102 15.85 0.36 -16.56
N TRP A 103 16.79 -0.37 -17.17
CA TRP A 103 17.39 -1.57 -16.59
C TRP A 103 18.92 -1.52 -16.74
N GLY A 104 19.61 -1.24 -15.63
CA GLY A 104 21.08 -1.22 -15.55
C GLY A 104 21.74 -0.05 -16.30
N THR A 105 20.95 0.93 -16.73
CA THR A 105 21.40 2.16 -17.39
C THR A 105 21.99 3.13 -16.36
N GLY A 106 23.03 3.86 -16.74
CA GLY A 106 23.77 4.81 -15.92
C GLY A 106 23.65 6.26 -16.38
N ALA A 107 24.13 7.19 -15.54
CA ALA A 107 24.26 8.61 -15.86
C ALA A 107 25.69 8.97 -16.31
N TYR A 108 25.84 10.08 -17.02
CA TYR A 108 27.09 10.78 -17.28
C TYR A 108 27.59 11.59 -16.08
N GLY A 109 26.73 11.87 -15.09
CA GLY A 109 27.09 12.65 -13.91
C GLY A 109 26.96 14.16 -14.11
N THR A 110 26.81 14.64 -15.34
CA THR A 110 26.64 16.08 -15.67
C THR A 110 25.20 16.52 -15.93
N GLU A 111 24.26 15.59 -16.09
CA GLU A 111 22.83 15.88 -16.31
C GLU A 111 22.25 16.76 -15.20
N ALA A 112 21.42 17.73 -15.56
CA ALA A 112 20.54 18.46 -14.68
C ALA A 112 19.21 17.71 -14.47
N LYS A 113 18.47 18.05 -13.42
CA LYS A 113 17.17 17.43 -13.10
C LYS A 113 16.18 17.41 -14.27
N ARG A 114 16.15 18.48 -15.07
CA ARG A 114 15.25 18.61 -16.25
C ARG A 114 15.63 17.69 -17.42
N GLU A 115 16.86 17.19 -17.44
CA GLU A 115 17.38 16.32 -18.50
C GLU A 115 17.11 14.84 -18.20
N VAL A 116 16.51 14.53 -17.05
CA VAL A 116 16.21 13.18 -16.60
C VAL A 116 14.69 13.00 -16.52
N PRO A 117 14.13 11.90 -17.03
CA PRO A 117 12.70 11.65 -16.92
C PRO A 117 12.30 11.32 -15.48
N ALA A 118 11.58 12.23 -14.84
CA ALA A 118 11.29 12.15 -13.40
C ALA A 118 10.26 11.08 -13.05
N ASN A 119 9.43 10.67 -14.02
CA ASN A 119 8.36 9.68 -13.81
C ASN A 119 8.66 8.32 -14.47
N ALA A 120 9.84 8.17 -15.08
CA ALA A 120 10.25 6.91 -15.67
C ALA A 120 10.38 5.78 -14.64
N ARG A 121 10.23 4.54 -15.10
CA ARG A 121 10.39 3.36 -14.26
C ARG A 121 11.85 2.91 -14.27
N PHE A 122 12.47 2.82 -13.10
CA PHE A 122 13.81 2.23 -12.92
C PHE A 122 13.67 0.85 -12.25
N THR A 123 14.16 -0.20 -12.90
CA THR A 123 14.22 -1.55 -12.30
C THR A 123 15.62 -1.89 -11.78
N ALA A 124 16.65 -1.33 -12.41
CA ALA A 124 18.03 -1.32 -11.93
C ALA A 124 18.76 -0.12 -12.54
N VAL A 125 19.84 0.32 -11.92
CA VAL A 125 20.78 1.30 -12.50
C VAL A 125 22.19 0.74 -12.53
N ARG A 126 23.09 1.33 -13.31
CA ARG A 126 24.45 0.79 -13.45
C ARG A 126 25.21 0.67 -12.13
N GLY A 127 25.05 1.66 -11.25
CA GLY A 127 25.76 1.72 -9.99
C GLY A 127 25.25 2.77 -9.00
N PRO A 128 25.88 2.82 -7.82
CA PRO A 128 25.42 3.64 -6.70
C PRO A 128 25.55 5.15 -6.93
N LEU A 129 26.46 5.61 -7.81
CA LEU A 129 26.58 7.05 -8.09
C LEU A 129 25.42 7.53 -8.97
N THR A 130 25.02 6.71 -9.95
CA THR A 130 23.80 6.96 -10.73
C THR A 130 22.59 6.95 -9.81
N GLN A 131 22.46 5.94 -8.93
CA GLN A 131 21.35 5.90 -7.97
C GLN A 131 21.32 7.17 -7.11
N ALA A 132 22.45 7.57 -6.52
CA ALA A 132 22.53 8.70 -5.61
C ALA A 132 22.19 10.03 -6.30
N LYS A 133 22.56 10.16 -7.58
CA LYS A 133 22.24 11.34 -8.38
C LYS A 133 20.73 11.45 -8.67
N LEU A 134 20.08 10.34 -8.99
CA LEU A 134 18.65 10.30 -9.30
C LEU A 134 17.79 10.38 -8.03
N SER A 135 18.20 9.69 -6.97
CA SER A 135 17.39 9.43 -5.79
C SER A 135 17.22 10.62 -4.85
N ALA A 136 16.10 10.60 -4.13
CA ALA A 136 15.58 11.72 -3.35
C ALA A 136 16.13 11.88 -1.93
N ALA A 137 16.98 10.97 -1.43
CA ALA A 137 17.63 11.24 -0.16
C ALA A 137 18.66 12.38 -0.31
N LYS A 138 19.29 12.57 -1.50
CA LYS A 138 20.36 13.56 -1.76
C LYS A 138 20.49 14.14 -3.20
N GLY A 139 19.63 13.80 -4.17
CA GLY A 139 19.76 14.18 -5.59
C GLY A 139 18.50 14.80 -6.23
N PHE A 140 17.91 14.16 -7.25
CA PHE A 140 16.81 14.74 -8.05
C PHE A 140 15.38 14.43 -7.58
N GLY A 141 15.20 13.51 -6.65
CA GLY A 141 13.87 13.18 -6.15
C GLY A 141 13.22 11.95 -6.79
N ILE A 142 13.94 11.21 -7.64
CA ILE A 142 13.39 10.17 -8.49
C ILE A 142 13.47 8.81 -7.76
N PRO A 143 12.39 8.02 -7.70
CA PRO A 143 12.44 6.69 -7.11
C PRO A 143 13.31 5.74 -7.95
N VAL A 144 14.42 5.28 -7.38
CA VAL A 144 15.36 4.36 -8.04
C VAL A 144 15.75 3.26 -7.06
N PRO A 145 15.64 1.97 -7.43
CA PRO A 145 15.96 0.87 -6.54
C PRO A 145 17.48 0.75 -6.30
N GLU A 146 17.87 0.17 -5.16
CA GLU A 146 19.26 -0.22 -4.87
C GLU A 146 19.63 -1.55 -5.55
N VAL A 147 19.29 -1.66 -6.84
CA VAL A 147 19.70 -2.79 -7.68
C VAL A 147 20.71 -2.27 -8.70
N TYR A 148 21.92 -2.81 -8.64
CA TYR A 148 23.06 -2.33 -9.40
C TYR A 148 23.61 -3.36 -10.38
N GLY A 149 24.01 -2.88 -11.56
CA GLY A 149 24.78 -3.66 -12.53
C GLY A 149 24.61 -3.15 -13.95
N ASP A 150 25.69 -3.17 -14.72
CA ASP A 150 25.61 -2.99 -16.17
C ASP A 150 25.19 -4.32 -16.81
N PRO A 151 24.12 -4.38 -17.63
CA PRO A 151 23.69 -5.65 -18.22
C PRO A 151 24.70 -6.25 -19.20
N THR A 152 25.74 -5.51 -19.64
CA THR A 152 26.91 -6.11 -20.33
C THR A 152 27.53 -7.27 -19.53
N LEU A 153 27.43 -7.27 -18.20
CA LEU A 153 27.90 -8.37 -17.35
C LEU A 153 27.16 -9.70 -17.57
N LEU A 154 25.99 -9.67 -18.21
CA LEU A 154 25.19 -10.87 -18.50
C LEU A 154 25.50 -11.47 -19.88
N VAL A 155 26.33 -10.82 -20.71
CA VAL A 155 26.70 -11.30 -22.05
C VAL A 155 27.25 -12.74 -22.04
N PRO A 156 28.13 -13.15 -21.10
CA PRO A 156 28.61 -14.53 -21.02
C PRO A 156 27.52 -15.57 -20.74
N LEU A 157 26.32 -15.18 -20.30
CA LEU A 157 25.21 -16.12 -20.14
C LEU A 157 24.60 -16.54 -21.49
N TYR A 158 24.77 -15.71 -22.53
CA TYR A 158 24.13 -15.87 -23.83
C TYR A 158 25.11 -16.11 -24.98
N TYR A 159 26.39 -15.77 -24.81
CA TYR A 159 27.42 -15.96 -25.84
C TYR A 159 28.76 -16.40 -25.23
N GLN A 160 29.16 -17.64 -25.52
CA GLN A 160 30.42 -18.24 -25.08
C GLN A 160 31.03 -19.05 -26.23
N PRO A 161 31.58 -18.38 -27.25
CA PRO A 161 32.22 -19.03 -28.37
C PRO A 161 33.57 -19.66 -27.93
N GLU A 162 33.98 -20.71 -28.62
CA GLU A 162 35.33 -21.26 -28.49
C GLU A 162 36.30 -20.45 -29.35
N VAL A 163 36.98 -19.48 -28.73
CA VAL A 163 37.92 -18.59 -29.41
C VAL A 163 39.34 -18.85 -28.90
N PRO A 164 40.30 -19.19 -29.78
CA PRO A 164 41.70 -19.32 -29.38
C PRO A 164 42.29 -17.94 -29.03
N VAL A 165 43.10 -17.90 -27.97
CA VAL A 165 43.85 -16.69 -27.61
C VAL A 165 45.03 -16.55 -28.57
N THR A 166 45.00 -15.55 -29.44
CA THR A 166 46.00 -15.27 -30.48
C THR A 166 46.87 -14.07 -30.18
N ASP A 167 46.39 -13.13 -29.37
CA ASP A 167 47.03 -11.83 -29.13
C ASP A 167 47.29 -11.62 -27.63
N GLU A 168 48.43 -11.03 -27.28
CA GLU A 168 48.75 -10.72 -25.88
C GLU A 168 47.90 -9.54 -25.38
N TYR A 169 47.65 -8.55 -26.24
CA TYR A 169 46.84 -7.38 -25.92
C TYR A 169 45.80 -7.06 -26.99
N GLY A 170 44.57 -6.80 -26.54
CA GLY A 170 43.53 -6.14 -27.33
C GLY A 170 43.41 -4.68 -26.91
N VAL A 171 43.51 -3.77 -27.87
CA VAL A 171 43.36 -2.33 -27.66
C VAL A 171 42.00 -1.89 -28.18
N VAL A 172 41.14 -1.40 -27.28
CA VAL A 172 39.78 -0.97 -27.61
C VAL A 172 39.66 0.52 -27.28
N VAL A 173 39.63 1.38 -28.29
CA VAL A 173 39.62 2.86 -28.12
C VAL A 173 38.42 3.47 -28.83
N ARG A 174 38.04 4.69 -28.43
CA ARG A 174 36.96 5.40 -29.12
C ARG A 174 37.45 5.95 -30.46
N TRP A 175 36.59 5.94 -31.47
CA TRP A 175 36.87 6.53 -32.79
C TRP A 175 37.38 7.99 -32.73
N SER A 176 36.90 8.79 -31.78
CA SER A 176 37.36 10.17 -31.59
C SER A 176 38.83 10.29 -31.16
N GLU A 177 39.46 9.18 -30.77
CA GLU A 177 40.85 9.10 -30.34
C GLU A 177 41.75 8.73 -31.53
N ARG A 178 41.78 9.61 -32.54
CA ARG A 178 42.46 9.38 -33.83
C ARG A 178 43.90 8.89 -33.70
N ALA A 179 44.66 9.40 -32.72
CA ALA A 179 46.03 8.97 -32.47
C ALA A 179 46.15 7.44 -32.24
N TRP A 180 45.15 6.82 -31.61
CA TRP A 180 45.11 5.37 -31.43
C TRP A 180 44.56 4.63 -32.66
N ALA A 181 43.56 5.20 -33.34
CA ALA A 181 42.98 4.59 -34.53
C ALA A 181 43.95 4.57 -35.72
N GLU A 182 44.82 5.58 -35.82
CA GLU A 182 45.84 5.74 -36.87
C GLU A 182 47.20 5.16 -36.46
N ALA A 183 47.35 4.66 -35.22
CA ALA A 183 48.59 4.07 -34.76
C ALA A 183 48.94 2.78 -35.51
N THR A 184 50.23 2.50 -35.62
CA THR A 184 50.73 1.20 -36.10
C THR A 184 50.76 0.22 -34.93
N TYR A 185 50.17 -0.97 -35.09
CA TYR A 185 50.15 -2.00 -34.05
C TYR A 185 51.21 -3.07 -34.34
N GLY A 186 52.00 -3.42 -33.31
CA GLY A 186 53.03 -4.44 -33.38
C GLY A 186 52.47 -5.87 -33.37
N PRO A 187 53.35 -6.88 -33.49
CA PRO A 187 52.94 -8.28 -33.35
C PRO A 187 52.31 -8.53 -31.96
N ASP A 188 51.35 -9.46 -31.91
CA ASP A 188 50.59 -9.85 -30.71
C ASP A 188 49.78 -8.72 -30.04
N VAL A 189 49.57 -7.60 -30.75
CA VAL A 189 48.69 -6.51 -30.33
C VAL A 189 47.61 -6.28 -31.38
N LYS A 190 46.35 -6.43 -30.97
CA LYS A 190 45.18 -6.30 -31.84
C LYS A 190 44.43 -5.00 -31.56
N LEU A 191 44.27 -4.16 -32.56
CA LEU A 191 43.30 -3.06 -32.51
C LEU A 191 41.89 -3.64 -32.71
N ILE A 192 40.99 -3.36 -31.78
CA ILE A 192 39.59 -3.78 -31.84
C ILE A 192 38.74 -2.53 -32.10
N ASP A 193 38.20 -2.46 -33.32
CA ASP A 193 37.43 -1.31 -33.78
C ASP A 193 36.04 -1.26 -33.13
N CYS A 194 35.79 -0.20 -32.35
CA CYS A 194 34.50 0.02 -31.68
C CYS A 194 33.35 0.38 -32.63
N SER A 195 33.64 0.84 -33.85
CA SER A 195 32.63 1.29 -34.83
C SER A 195 31.95 0.14 -35.58
N ARG A 196 32.45 -1.08 -35.37
CA ARG A 196 31.91 -2.31 -35.95
C ARG A 196 30.47 -2.58 -35.51
N GLY A 197 29.67 -3.05 -36.47
CA GLY A 197 28.26 -3.42 -36.28
C GLY A 197 28.05 -4.89 -35.87
N ASP A 198 29.08 -5.73 -35.99
CA ASP A 198 29.03 -7.16 -35.67
C ASP A 198 29.38 -7.41 -34.20
N VAL A 199 28.38 -7.32 -33.32
CA VAL A 199 28.54 -7.47 -31.87
C VAL A 199 29.29 -8.74 -31.48
N GLU A 200 28.92 -9.88 -32.06
CA GLU A 200 29.55 -11.17 -31.77
C GLU A 200 31.01 -11.25 -32.24
N GLY A 201 31.32 -10.73 -33.44
CA GLY A 201 32.71 -10.70 -33.94
C GLY A 201 33.63 -9.77 -33.13
N VAL A 202 33.09 -8.66 -32.60
CA VAL A 202 33.84 -7.81 -31.65
C VAL A 202 34.07 -8.54 -30.33
N ILE A 203 33.09 -9.30 -29.84
CA ILE A 203 33.27 -10.14 -28.64
C ILE A 203 34.33 -11.21 -28.90
N ASP A 204 34.33 -11.87 -30.07
CA ASP A 204 35.36 -12.83 -30.45
C ASP A 204 36.76 -12.21 -30.45
N ASP A 205 36.91 -11.01 -31.00
CA ASP A 205 38.19 -10.29 -30.98
C ASP A 205 38.65 -9.94 -29.57
N VAL A 206 37.73 -9.58 -28.68
CA VAL A 206 38.03 -9.37 -27.26
C VAL A 206 38.46 -10.69 -26.60
N LEU A 207 37.79 -11.80 -26.93
CA LEU A 207 38.11 -13.12 -26.39
C LEU A 207 39.41 -13.70 -26.93
N SER A 208 39.85 -13.30 -28.13
CA SER A 208 41.13 -13.70 -28.72
C SER A 208 42.35 -13.04 -28.05
N CYS A 209 42.12 -12.07 -27.16
CA CYS A 209 43.17 -11.32 -26.46
C CYS A 209 43.36 -11.81 -25.01
N ARG A 210 44.62 -11.87 -24.56
CA ARG A 210 44.93 -12.24 -23.16
C ARG A 210 44.63 -11.12 -22.16
N ARG A 211 44.81 -9.86 -22.56
CA ARG A 211 44.50 -8.67 -21.76
C ARG A 211 43.87 -7.58 -22.62
N ILE A 212 43.07 -6.71 -22.00
CA ILE A 212 42.40 -5.60 -22.69
C ILE A 212 42.89 -4.25 -22.17
N VAL A 213 43.29 -3.36 -23.08
CA VAL A 213 43.59 -1.96 -22.79
C VAL A 213 42.50 -1.11 -23.40
N SER A 214 41.83 -0.28 -22.60
CA SER A 214 40.72 0.51 -23.13
C SER A 214 40.44 1.83 -22.42
N SER A 215 40.07 2.84 -23.22
CA SER A 215 39.45 4.09 -22.78
C SER A 215 37.91 4.00 -22.74
N SER A 216 37.33 2.91 -23.23
CA SER A 216 35.88 2.68 -23.35
C SER A 216 35.35 1.90 -22.16
N LEU A 217 34.32 2.44 -21.50
CA LEU A 217 33.66 1.75 -20.38
C LEU A 217 33.13 0.37 -20.82
N ARG A 218 32.59 0.27 -22.04
CA ARG A 218 32.00 -0.97 -22.56
C ARG A 218 32.99 -2.10 -22.71
N ALA A 219 34.19 -1.78 -23.19
CA ALA A 219 35.26 -2.76 -23.32
C ALA A 219 35.74 -3.23 -21.94
N LEU A 220 35.84 -2.32 -20.96
CA LEU A 220 36.20 -2.67 -19.58
C LEU A 220 35.13 -3.56 -18.94
N THR A 221 33.84 -3.22 -19.09
CA THR A 221 32.73 -4.03 -18.56
C THR A 221 32.66 -5.40 -19.21
N LEU A 222 32.94 -5.49 -20.52
CA LEU A 222 32.94 -6.74 -21.27
C LEU A 222 34.13 -7.62 -20.88
N ALA A 223 35.32 -7.04 -20.74
CA ALA A 223 36.50 -7.74 -20.25
C ALA A 223 36.25 -8.32 -18.84
N ASP A 224 35.68 -7.53 -17.94
CA ASP A 224 35.31 -8.00 -16.61
C ASP A 224 34.24 -9.12 -16.63
N ALA A 225 33.25 -9.03 -17.52
CA ALA A 225 32.23 -10.08 -17.68
C ALA A 225 32.86 -11.44 -18.05
N TYR A 226 33.85 -11.44 -18.93
CA TYR A 226 34.57 -12.64 -19.36
C TYR A 226 35.79 -12.99 -18.49
N GLY A 227 36.07 -12.21 -17.44
CA GLY A 227 37.22 -12.42 -16.56
C GLY A 227 38.58 -12.17 -17.23
N ILE A 228 38.63 -11.29 -18.23
CA ILE A 228 39.86 -10.88 -18.92
C ILE A 228 40.49 -9.70 -18.16
N PRO A 229 41.78 -9.78 -17.77
CA PRO A 229 42.47 -8.66 -17.17
C PRO A 229 42.43 -7.42 -18.05
N SER A 230 42.14 -6.27 -17.45
CA SER A 230 42.04 -5.02 -18.19
C SER A 230 42.70 -3.83 -17.50
N ALA A 231 43.20 -2.91 -18.33
CA ALA A 231 43.77 -1.62 -17.93
C ALA A 231 42.90 -0.47 -18.46
N TRP A 232 42.56 0.45 -17.56
CA TRP A 232 41.79 1.64 -17.89
C TRP A 232 42.71 2.76 -18.37
N LEU A 233 42.62 3.08 -19.67
CA LEU A 233 43.36 4.17 -20.29
C LEU A 233 42.67 5.52 -20.02
N ALA A 234 43.47 6.50 -19.58
CA ALA A 234 43.03 7.88 -19.36
C ALA A 234 42.64 8.55 -20.67
N SER A 235 41.48 9.21 -20.70
CA SER A 235 41.02 9.93 -21.87
C SER A 235 40.04 11.05 -21.52
N SER A 236 40.09 12.15 -22.29
CA SER A 236 39.12 13.24 -22.28
C SER A 236 37.93 13.02 -23.21
N SER A 237 37.96 11.98 -24.05
CA SER A 237 36.90 11.66 -25.02
C SER A 237 35.55 11.18 -24.42
N PRO A 238 35.46 10.56 -23.23
CA PRO A 238 34.16 10.16 -22.69
C PRO A 238 33.35 11.36 -22.21
N ARG A 239 32.09 11.46 -22.68
CA ARG A 239 31.11 12.39 -22.11
C ARG A 239 30.90 12.08 -20.63
N GLY A 240 30.84 13.12 -19.79
CA GLY A 240 30.75 12.95 -18.33
C GLY A 240 32.06 12.55 -17.62
N GLY A 241 33.16 12.41 -18.36
CA GLY A 241 34.47 12.11 -17.81
C GLY A 241 34.53 10.78 -17.06
N VAL A 242 35.09 10.80 -15.85
CA VAL A 242 35.36 9.59 -15.05
C VAL A 242 34.14 9.05 -14.30
N PHE A 243 33.04 9.81 -14.20
CA PHE A 243 31.87 9.46 -13.38
C PHE A 243 31.34 8.06 -13.72
N GLN A 244 31.10 7.79 -15.00
CA GLN A 244 30.52 6.53 -15.45
C GLN A 244 31.39 5.30 -15.15
N PHE A 245 32.72 5.49 -15.05
CA PHE A 245 33.67 4.43 -14.73
C PHE A 245 33.62 4.11 -13.25
N TYR A 246 33.70 5.12 -12.39
CA TYR A 246 33.60 4.92 -10.94
C TYR A 246 32.23 4.40 -10.51
N ASP A 247 31.16 4.83 -11.17
CA ASP A 247 29.82 4.31 -10.97
C ASP A 247 29.75 2.80 -11.23
N TYR A 248 30.36 2.33 -12.33
CA TYR A 248 30.48 0.91 -12.62
C TYR A 248 31.41 0.18 -11.63
N PHE A 249 32.62 0.69 -11.40
CA PHE A 249 33.58 0.04 -10.50
C PHE A 249 33.05 -0.16 -9.09
N ALA A 250 32.23 0.78 -8.61
CA ALA A 250 31.53 0.66 -7.34
C ALA A 250 30.47 -0.45 -7.34
N SER A 251 29.77 -0.70 -8.45
CA SER A 251 28.77 -1.78 -8.53
C SER A 251 29.39 -3.17 -8.59
N VAL A 252 30.65 -3.29 -9.03
CA VAL A 252 31.39 -4.56 -9.10
C VAL A 252 32.49 -4.71 -8.04
N ASN A 253 32.63 -3.75 -7.14
CA ASN A 253 33.67 -3.67 -6.12
C ASN A 253 35.10 -3.88 -6.68
N LYS A 254 35.41 -3.23 -7.80
CA LYS A 254 36.73 -3.34 -8.48
C LYS A 254 37.17 -1.97 -8.98
N PHE A 255 37.78 -1.19 -8.08
CA PHE A 255 38.24 0.17 -8.37
C PHE A 255 39.54 0.18 -9.15
N ARG A 256 39.59 1.03 -10.18
CA ARG A 256 40.77 1.27 -11.03
C ARG A 256 41.06 2.76 -11.11
N GLN A 257 42.31 3.09 -11.42
CA GLN A 257 42.72 4.46 -11.75
C GLN A 257 42.97 4.58 -13.26
N PRO A 258 42.66 5.75 -13.87
CA PRO A 258 42.95 5.98 -15.28
C PRO A 258 44.46 6.14 -15.47
N GLN A 259 45.03 5.40 -16.41
CA GLN A 259 46.46 5.37 -16.68
C GLN A 259 46.78 6.13 -17.96
N LYS A 260 47.77 7.03 -17.91
CA LYS A 260 48.23 7.74 -19.10
C LYS A 260 49.29 6.91 -19.80
N LEU A 261 49.19 6.84 -21.12
CA LEU A 261 50.22 6.26 -21.97
C LEU A 261 50.45 7.20 -23.15
N ASP A 262 51.71 7.58 -23.37
CA ASP A 262 52.10 8.41 -24.49
C ASP A 262 52.51 7.53 -25.69
N LEU A 263 51.83 7.75 -26.81
CA LEU A 263 52.08 7.04 -28.06
C LEU A 263 53.31 7.57 -28.79
N ALA A 264 53.74 8.81 -28.58
CA ALA A 264 54.97 9.42 -29.14
C ALA A 264 55.32 9.02 -30.60
N ASP A 265 54.33 8.90 -31.48
CA ASP A 265 54.44 8.43 -32.89
C ASP A 265 55.19 7.09 -33.09
N ARG A 266 55.31 6.25 -32.05
CA ARG A 266 55.89 4.90 -32.12
C ARG A 266 54.79 3.83 -32.28
N PRO A 267 55.12 2.64 -32.82
CA PRO A 267 54.18 1.52 -32.86
C PRO A 267 53.70 1.12 -31.46
N VAL A 268 52.44 0.71 -31.35
CA VAL A 268 51.85 0.14 -30.14
C VAL A 268 52.29 -1.32 -30.02
N THR A 269 53.24 -1.59 -29.13
CA THR A 269 53.84 -2.92 -28.93
C THR A 269 53.48 -3.52 -27.58
N VAL A 270 53.72 -4.83 -27.43
CA VAL A 270 53.60 -5.57 -26.15
C VAL A 270 54.38 -4.88 -25.03
N ASP A 271 55.64 -4.46 -25.29
CA ASP A 271 56.49 -3.81 -24.29
C ASP A 271 55.91 -2.48 -23.82
N LEU A 272 55.34 -1.69 -24.75
CA LEU A 272 54.70 -0.41 -24.41
C LEU A 272 53.46 -0.62 -23.54
N LEU A 273 52.62 -1.60 -23.88
CA LEU A 273 51.40 -1.88 -23.11
C LEU A 273 51.70 -2.55 -21.77
N ALA A 274 52.85 -3.24 -21.63
CA ALA A 274 53.30 -3.82 -20.38
C ALA A 274 53.65 -2.78 -19.29
N GLU A 275 53.84 -1.51 -19.67
CA GLU A 275 53.99 -0.40 -18.71
C GLU A 275 52.68 -0.13 -17.91
N LEU A 276 51.54 -0.60 -18.41
CA LEU A 276 50.25 -0.45 -17.75
C LEU A 276 50.05 -1.48 -16.64
N SER A 277 49.42 -1.05 -15.56
CA SER A 277 48.93 -1.93 -14.50
C SER A 277 47.61 -2.57 -14.89
N PHE A 278 47.56 -3.90 -14.83
CA PHE A 278 46.35 -4.69 -15.06
C PHE A 278 45.78 -5.17 -13.73
N THR A 279 44.45 -5.25 -13.66
CA THR A 279 43.75 -5.75 -12.47
C THR A 279 43.20 -7.14 -12.73
N ASP A 280 43.89 -8.14 -12.18
CA ASP A 280 43.54 -9.56 -12.27
C ASP A 280 42.48 -9.98 -11.21
N GLU A 281 42.14 -9.08 -10.30
CA GLU A 281 41.13 -9.33 -9.28
C GLU A 281 39.75 -9.61 -9.92
N PRO A 282 39.04 -10.65 -9.47
CA PRO A 282 37.70 -10.93 -9.96
C PRO A 282 36.71 -9.87 -9.46
N ILE A 283 35.72 -9.55 -10.30
CA ILE A 283 34.60 -8.69 -9.89
C ILE A 283 33.73 -9.37 -8.81
N THR A 284 33.07 -8.57 -7.99
CA THR A 284 31.96 -9.02 -7.12
C THR A 284 30.65 -8.61 -7.77
N PHE A 285 29.91 -9.56 -8.33
CA PHE A 285 28.67 -9.28 -9.03
C PHE A 285 27.63 -10.39 -8.83
N ASP A 286 26.40 -10.01 -8.46
CA ASP A 286 25.25 -10.91 -8.33
C ASP A 286 24.40 -10.88 -9.60
N HIS A 287 24.62 -11.88 -10.45
CA HIS A 287 23.87 -12.06 -11.70
C HIS A 287 22.37 -12.21 -11.45
N ARG A 288 21.98 -12.89 -10.37
CA ARG A 288 20.58 -13.17 -10.03
C ARG A 288 19.86 -11.89 -9.62
N CYS A 289 20.52 -11.01 -8.88
CA CYS A 289 19.97 -9.69 -8.52
C CYS A 289 19.62 -8.87 -9.77
N LEU A 290 20.52 -8.80 -10.76
CA LEU A 290 20.26 -8.06 -12.00
C LEU A 290 19.23 -8.74 -12.92
N LEU A 291 19.24 -10.08 -12.99
CA LEU A 291 18.26 -10.87 -13.74
C LEU A 291 16.84 -10.77 -13.14
N ASP A 292 16.71 -10.76 -11.82
CA ASP A 292 15.43 -10.58 -11.12
C ASP A 292 14.84 -9.19 -11.34
N ALA A 293 15.69 -8.19 -11.57
CA ALA A 293 15.30 -6.84 -11.91
C ALA A 293 15.09 -6.60 -13.42
N ALA A 294 15.39 -7.59 -14.28
CA ALA A 294 15.15 -7.44 -15.71
C ALA A 294 13.64 -7.33 -15.96
N PRO A 295 13.16 -6.26 -16.62
CA PRO A 295 11.73 -5.96 -16.69
C PRO A 295 10.92 -6.93 -17.55
N PHE A 296 11.59 -7.86 -18.24
CA PHE A 296 11.02 -8.85 -19.15
C PHE A 296 11.36 -10.30 -18.78
N LEU A 297 11.96 -10.56 -17.61
CA LEU A 297 12.26 -11.90 -17.12
C LEU A 297 11.53 -12.22 -15.81
N ARG A 298 11.27 -13.50 -15.58
CA ARG A 298 10.69 -14.04 -14.35
C ARG A 298 11.26 -15.41 -14.02
N ARG A 299 11.53 -15.70 -12.74
CA ARG A 299 11.96 -17.06 -12.31
C ARG A 299 10.86 -18.10 -12.53
N LYS A 300 11.23 -19.28 -13.01
CA LYS A 300 10.37 -20.48 -13.10
C LYS A 300 10.15 -21.04 -11.68
N GLY A 301 8.91 -21.41 -11.35
CA GLY A 301 8.57 -22.00 -10.05
C GLY A 301 8.46 -21.03 -8.86
N ALA A 302 8.74 -19.74 -9.05
CA ALA A 302 8.49 -18.74 -8.02
C ALA A 302 6.96 -18.50 -7.88
N HIS A 303 6.35 -19.08 -6.84
CA HIS A 303 5.06 -18.59 -6.33
C HIS A 303 5.27 -17.19 -5.74
N ARG A 304 4.33 -16.27 -6.01
CA ARG A 304 4.35 -14.85 -5.62
C ARG A 304 5.01 -14.62 -4.25
N ALA A 305 6.26 -14.19 -4.27
CA ALA A 305 6.83 -13.25 -3.30
C ALA A 305 7.15 -12.00 -4.11
N GLY A 306 6.53 -10.87 -3.77
CA GLY A 306 6.70 -9.59 -4.48
C GLY A 306 8.17 -9.18 -4.57
N PRO A 307 8.54 -8.49 -5.65
CA PRO A 307 8.21 -7.08 -5.76
C PRO A 307 7.53 -6.80 -7.10
N SER A 308 6.20 -6.64 -7.11
CA SER A 308 5.56 -6.08 -8.28
C SER A 308 5.48 -4.57 -8.12
N SER A 309 6.38 -3.88 -8.82
CA SER A 309 6.00 -2.68 -9.59
C SER A 309 4.55 -2.77 -10.02
N ILE A 310 3.79 -1.70 -9.80
CA ILE A 310 2.46 -1.51 -10.36
C ILE A 310 2.50 -1.99 -11.82
N PRO A 311 1.64 -2.94 -12.25
CA PRO A 311 1.54 -3.24 -13.66
C PRO A 311 1.06 -1.97 -14.36
N THR A 312 1.90 -1.38 -15.22
CA THR A 312 1.44 -0.41 -16.22
C THR A 312 0.63 -1.20 -17.25
N ARG A 313 -0.68 -1.20 -17.06
CA ARG A 313 -1.65 -1.56 -18.10
C ARG A 313 -1.60 -0.50 -19.20
N GLU A 314 -1.87 -0.88 -20.44
CA GLU A 314 -2.16 0.10 -21.49
C GLU A 314 -3.26 1.07 -20.99
N PRO A 315 -3.16 2.38 -21.25
CA PRO A 315 -4.24 3.32 -20.98
C PRO A 315 -5.49 2.89 -21.78
N GLY A 316 -6.44 2.21 -21.13
CA GLY A 316 -7.72 1.84 -21.75
C GLY A 316 -8.31 0.48 -21.35
N ASP A 317 -7.50 -0.51 -20.94
CA ASP A 317 -7.99 -1.90 -20.80
C ASP A 317 -8.10 -2.42 -19.36
N SER A 318 -8.35 -1.53 -18.39
CA SER A 318 -8.58 -1.91 -16.99
C SER A 318 -9.86 -2.75 -16.86
N LEU A 319 -9.81 -3.87 -16.13
CA LEU A 319 -10.99 -4.68 -15.81
C LEU A 319 -12.06 -3.84 -15.12
N ARG A 320 -11.66 -2.88 -14.28
CA ARG A 320 -12.57 -1.91 -13.67
C ARG A 320 -13.46 -1.19 -14.69
N ASN A 321 -12.88 -0.83 -15.84
CA ASN A 321 -13.56 0.00 -16.84
C ASN A 321 -14.39 -0.82 -17.83
N LYS A 322 -14.39 -2.15 -17.71
CA LYS A 322 -15.26 -3.02 -18.52
C LYS A 322 -16.72 -2.80 -18.12
N ASP A 323 -17.60 -2.74 -19.11
CA ASP A 323 -19.03 -2.43 -18.92
C ASP A 323 -19.73 -3.38 -17.93
N GLY A 324 -19.37 -4.66 -17.96
CA GLY A 324 -19.92 -5.68 -17.06
C GLY A 324 -19.42 -5.59 -15.62
N THR A 325 -18.29 -4.94 -15.35
CA THR A 325 -17.71 -4.88 -14.00
C THR A 325 -18.56 -4.10 -13.03
N ALA A 326 -19.10 -2.95 -13.46
CA ALA A 326 -19.98 -2.14 -12.61
C ALA A 326 -21.30 -2.84 -12.29
N VAL A 327 -21.75 -3.77 -13.14
CA VAL A 327 -22.91 -4.62 -12.89
C VAL A 327 -22.55 -5.73 -11.91
N LEU A 328 -21.50 -6.49 -12.20
CA LEU A 328 -21.16 -7.70 -11.45
C LEU A 328 -20.71 -7.37 -10.02
N VAL A 329 -19.90 -6.33 -9.84
CA VAL A 329 -19.32 -5.92 -8.55
C VAL A 329 -19.60 -4.42 -8.29
N PRO A 330 -20.86 -4.03 -8.04
CA PRO A 330 -21.31 -2.62 -7.99
C PRO A 330 -20.67 -1.80 -6.88
N SER A 331 -20.07 -2.46 -5.89
CA SER A 331 -19.35 -1.85 -4.77
C SER A 331 -17.85 -2.18 -4.77
N LEU A 332 -17.27 -2.37 -5.97
CA LEU A 332 -15.88 -2.73 -6.17
C LEU A 332 -14.92 -1.90 -5.31
N GLY A 333 -14.00 -2.63 -4.71
CA GLY A 333 -12.98 -2.14 -3.82
C GLY A 333 -13.43 -2.15 -2.37
N TYR A 334 -14.65 -1.76 -1.98
CA TYR A 334 -14.93 -1.29 -0.61
C TYR A 334 -14.30 -2.15 0.52
N PHE A 335 -13.68 -1.48 1.49
CA PHE A 335 -13.39 -2.07 2.80
C PHE A 335 -14.02 -1.19 3.87
N GLY A 336 -14.39 -1.82 4.97
CA GLY A 336 -15.12 -1.19 6.06
C GLY A 336 -14.29 -0.24 6.90
N GLY A 337 -14.97 0.38 7.85
CA GLY A 337 -14.36 1.20 8.89
C GLY A 337 -14.38 0.53 10.26
N ILE A 338 -14.83 -0.72 10.38
CA ILE A 338 -15.04 -1.42 11.66
C ILE A 338 -13.94 -2.46 11.92
N ALA A 339 -13.91 -3.04 13.12
CA ALA A 339 -12.92 -4.04 13.50
C ALA A 339 -12.93 -5.30 12.62
N ALA A 340 -14.09 -5.69 12.09
CA ALA A 340 -14.24 -6.87 11.25
C ALA A 340 -13.81 -6.66 9.78
N ASN A 341 -13.70 -5.39 9.32
CA ASN A 341 -13.55 -5.08 7.90
C ASN A 341 -12.55 -3.92 7.71
N TYR A 342 -11.31 -4.25 7.32
CA TYR A 342 -10.18 -3.33 7.16
C TYR A 342 -9.31 -3.73 5.96
N PHE A 343 -8.44 -2.81 5.51
CA PHE A 343 -7.37 -3.15 4.57
C PHE A 343 -6.10 -3.49 5.34
N SER A 344 -5.74 -4.77 5.37
CA SER A 344 -4.49 -5.23 5.98
C SER A 344 -3.31 -5.04 5.04
N VAL A 345 -2.13 -4.76 5.57
CA VAL A 345 -0.85 -4.72 4.84
C VAL A 345 0.22 -5.34 5.72
N LYS A 346 0.86 -6.42 5.26
CA LYS A 346 2.08 -6.94 5.90
C LYS A 346 3.23 -5.99 5.61
N VAL A 347 4.01 -5.64 6.62
CA VAL A 347 5.03 -4.57 6.58
C VAL A 347 6.38 -5.09 7.11
N PRO A 348 7.50 -4.42 6.77
CA PRO A 348 8.80 -4.73 7.38
C PRO A 348 8.75 -4.51 8.88
N ARG A 349 9.54 -5.29 9.62
CA ARG A 349 9.59 -5.23 11.07
C ARG A 349 11.00 -4.92 11.53
N PRO A 350 11.25 -3.82 12.28
CA PRO A 350 10.30 -2.77 12.69
C PRO A 350 10.00 -1.74 11.58
N VAL A 351 8.89 -1.01 11.74
CA VAL A 351 8.40 0.01 10.79
C VAL A 351 8.90 1.41 11.20
N SER A 352 9.71 2.05 10.37
CA SER A 352 10.17 3.44 10.59
C SER A 352 9.28 4.49 9.94
N ARG A 353 8.60 4.14 8.84
CA ARG A 353 7.78 5.08 8.08
C ARG A 353 6.61 4.39 7.39
N LEU A 354 5.49 5.09 7.28
CA LEU A 354 4.37 4.72 6.44
C LEU A 354 4.01 5.88 5.51
N ARG A 355 3.60 5.55 4.29
CA ARG A 355 3.05 6.50 3.32
C ARG A 355 1.81 5.90 2.66
N LEU A 356 0.72 6.65 2.68
CA LEU A 356 -0.53 6.37 2.00
C LEU A 356 -0.67 7.31 0.81
N PHE A 357 -1.05 6.81 -0.36
CA PHE A 357 -1.27 7.68 -1.52
C PHE A 357 -2.27 7.08 -2.51
N LEU A 358 -2.96 7.96 -3.23
CA LEU A 358 -3.83 7.60 -4.35
C LEU A 358 -3.13 7.97 -5.66
N THR A 359 -3.33 7.17 -6.71
CA THR A 359 -2.74 7.41 -8.05
C THR A 359 -3.73 8.04 -9.03
N GLU A 360 -4.91 8.44 -8.56
CA GLU A 360 -6.00 8.98 -9.37
C GLU A 360 -5.78 10.45 -9.76
N ALA A 361 -6.38 10.85 -10.89
CA ALA A 361 -6.30 12.20 -11.44
C ALA A 361 -6.90 13.27 -10.52
N GLU A 362 -7.98 12.95 -9.80
CA GLU A 362 -8.57 13.84 -8.79
C GLU A 362 -9.26 13.00 -7.69
N ALA A 363 -8.65 12.92 -6.51
CA ALA A 363 -9.14 12.11 -5.40
C ALA A 363 -8.85 12.74 -4.04
N GLN A 364 -9.33 12.12 -2.97
CA GLN A 364 -9.15 12.56 -1.60
C GLN A 364 -8.78 11.36 -0.72
N LEU A 365 -7.72 11.49 0.09
CA LEU A 365 -7.50 10.60 1.22
C LEU A 365 -8.36 11.08 2.36
N ASP A 366 -9.31 10.25 2.79
CA ASP A 366 -10.18 10.53 3.93
C ASP A 366 -10.47 9.21 4.65
N LEU A 367 -9.68 8.91 5.68
CA LEU A 367 -9.67 7.62 6.34
C LEU A 367 -10.08 7.77 7.81
N ARG A 368 -10.69 6.70 8.37
CA ARG A 368 -10.93 6.64 9.82
C ARG A 368 -9.60 6.63 10.58
N GLY A 369 -8.56 6.02 10.03
CA GLY A 369 -7.25 5.95 10.64
C GLY A 369 -6.59 4.60 10.36
N LEU A 370 -5.48 4.37 11.06
CA LEU A 370 -4.72 3.12 10.99
C LEU A 370 -4.48 2.53 12.38
N GLU A 371 -4.19 1.24 12.42
CA GLU A 371 -3.74 0.54 13.62
C GLU A 371 -2.54 -0.35 13.26
N MET A 372 -1.62 -0.53 14.21
CA MET A 372 -0.42 -1.35 14.03
C MET A 372 -0.55 -2.64 14.83
N TYR A 373 -0.11 -3.75 14.25
CA TYR A 373 -0.24 -5.09 14.81
C TYR A 373 1.09 -5.84 14.74
N ARG A 374 1.29 -6.71 15.74
CA ARG A 374 2.39 -7.65 15.84
C ARG A 374 1.84 -9.00 16.22
N ASN A 375 2.05 -10.01 15.38
CA ASN A 375 1.53 -11.36 15.57
C ASN A 375 0.02 -11.36 15.92
N GLY A 376 -0.76 -10.52 15.23
CA GLY A 376 -2.21 -10.40 15.43
C GLY A 376 -2.66 -9.62 16.67
N ARG A 377 -1.73 -9.11 17.51
CA ARG A 377 -2.05 -8.23 18.65
C ARG A 377 -1.77 -6.78 18.31
N ARG A 378 -2.67 -5.87 18.72
CA ARG A 378 -2.49 -4.43 18.52
C ARG A 378 -1.28 -3.92 19.30
N VAL A 379 -0.49 -3.07 18.68
CA VAL A 379 0.69 -2.40 19.25
C VAL A 379 0.34 -0.95 19.54
N GLY A 380 0.65 -0.49 20.76
CA GLY A 380 0.53 0.92 21.12
C GLY A 380 1.66 1.74 20.51
N VAL A 381 1.33 2.93 19.99
CA VAL A 381 2.31 3.87 19.44
C VAL A 381 2.26 5.14 20.29
N ASP A 382 3.43 5.58 20.74
CA ASP A 382 3.57 6.87 21.44
C ASP A 382 3.48 8.00 20.41
N GLU A 383 2.36 8.72 20.42
CA GLU A 383 2.10 9.81 19.48
C GLU A 383 2.99 11.04 19.70
N SER A 384 3.75 11.12 20.80
CA SER A 384 4.78 12.16 20.97
C SER A 384 6.02 11.91 20.09
N ASN A 385 6.19 10.67 19.63
CA ASN A 385 7.35 10.16 18.88
C ASN A 385 7.04 9.92 17.39
N ILE A 386 6.04 10.64 16.85
CA ILE A 386 5.67 10.55 15.44
C ILE A 386 5.72 11.91 14.76
N SER A 387 6.04 11.90 13.47
CA SER A 387 5.95 13.08 12.60
C SER A 387 5.12 12.76 11.37
N THR A 388 4.08 13.56 11.11
CA THR A 388 3.17 13.37 9.97
C THR A 388 3.37 14.43 8.91
N ALA A 389 3.32 14.04 7.63
CA ALA A 389 3.33 14.95 6.49
C ALA A 389 2.22 14.56 5.51
N GLN A 390 1.68 15.52 4.76
CA GLN A 390 0.65 15.25 3.76
C GLN A 390 0.69 16.29 2.64
N SER A 391 0.12 15.93 1.49
CA SER A 391 0.10 16.78 0.29
C SER A 391 -0.77 18.03 0.44
N SER A 392 -1.83 17.94 1.24
CA SER A 392 -2.72 19.03 1.65
C SER A 392 -3.46 18.61 2.91
N ASP A 393 -4.08 19.56 3.61
CA ASP A 393 -4.75 19.33 4.88
C ASP A 393 -6.18 19.85 4.85
N ALA A 394 -7.17 18.96 4.75
CA ALA A 394 -8.59 19.32 4.80
C ALA A 394 -9.25 18.92 6.13
N ARG A 395 -8.47 18.74 7.19
CA ARG A 395 -9.00 18.50 8.53
C ARG A 395 -9.75 19.73 9.02
N ARG A 396 -10.82 19.53 9.80
CA ARG A 396 -11.54 20.63 10.44
C ARG A 396 -10.61 21.38 11.39
N PRO A 397 -10.71 22.72 11.51
CA PRO A 397 -9.99 23.47 12.54
C PRO A 397 -10.20 22.86 13.93
N GLY A 398 -9.12 22.65 14.68
CA GLY A 398 -9.16 22.01 16.00
C GLY A 398 -9.29 20.48 16.01
N ALA A 399 -9.40 19.81 14.85
CA ALA A 399 -9.43 18.34 14.81
C ALA A 399 -8.10 17.73 15.27
N ARG A 400 -8.18 16.62 16.01
CA ARG A 400 -7.00 15.88 16.50
C ARG A 400 -6.14 15.40 15.33
N ARG A 401 -4.87 15.81 15.30
CA ARG A 401 -3.89 15.45 14.26
C ARG A 401 -3.22 14.11 14.54
N SER A 402 -4.02 13.06 14.73
CA SER A 402 -3.53 11.73 15.07
C SER A 402 -3.92 10.71 14.00
N PRO A 403 -2.96 9.96 13.40
CA PRO A 403 -3.30 8.91 12.44
C PRO A 403 -4.05 7.71 13.05
N PHE A 404 -4.07 7.63 14.37
CA PHE A 404 -4.77 6.60 15.14
C PHE A 404 -6.16 7.06 15.59
N ALA A 405 -6.59 8.27 15.22
CA ALA A 405 -7.88 8.85 15.58
C ALA A 405 -8.77 9.11 14.35
N PHE A 406 -10.09 9.03 14.55
CA PHE A 406 -11.08 9.31 13.51
C PHE A 406 -10.89 10.70 12.90
N GLY A 407 -10.74 10.76 11.58
CA GLY A 407 -10.58 12.01 10.83
C GLY A 407 -9.17 12.61 10.87
N GLY A 408 -8.17 11.89 11.41
CA GLY A 408 -6.79 12.37 11.48
C GLY A 408 -6.00 12.32 10.17
N ILE A 409 -6.47 11.56 9.19
CA ILE A 409 -5.89 11.42 7.85
C ILE A 409 -6.89 11.98 6.82
N ARG A 410 -6.69 13.24 6.42
CA ARG A 410 -7.61 13.93 5.49
C ARG A 410 -6.89 14.97 4.62
N THR A 411 -6.81 14.72 3.32
CA THR A 411 -6.32 15.68 2.32
C THR A 411 -7.46 16.49 1.72
N GLU A 412 -7.15 17.56 1.00
CA GLU A 412 -8.09 18.16 0.05
C GLU A 412 -8.34 17.20 -1.13
N LYS A 413 -9.38 17.49 -1.92
CA LYS A 413 -9.60 16.79 -3.19
C LYS A 413 -8.62 17.37 -4.21
N GLN A 414 -7.72 16.54 -4.71
CA GLN A 414 -6.61 16.97 -5.57
C GLN A 414 -6.07 15.80 -6.40
N THR A 415 -5.15 16.08 -7.33
CA THR A 415 -4.39 15.05 -8.04
C THR A 415 -3.39 14.36 -7.11
N ALA A 416 -3.37 13.02 -7.16
CA ALA A 416 -2.43 12.16 -6.44
C ALA A 416 -2.20 12.53 -4.95
N PRO A 417 -3.26 12.63 -4.13
CA PRO A 417 -3.12 12.97 -2.71
C PRO A 417 -2.27 11.92 -1.99
N TRP A 418 -1.45 12.39 -1.05
CA TRP A 418 -0.63 11.51 -0.22
C TRP A 418 -0.57 11.99 1.23
N TRP A 419 -0.38 11.04 2.13
CA TRP A 419 -0.20 11.23 3.56
C TRP A 419 0.92 10.31 4.04
N ALA A 420 1.70 10.71 5.04
CA ALA A 420 2.80 9.92 5.59
C ALA A 420 2.97 10.14 7.08
N VAL A 421 3.52 9.14 7.76
CA VAL A 421 3.99 9.20 9.15
C VAL A 421 5.37 8.57 9.25
N THR A 422 6.22 9.19 10.05
CA THR A 422 7.53 8.67 10.47
C THR A 422 7.49 8.39 11.95
N PHE A 423 8.09 7.27 12.36
CA PHE A 423 8.17 6.80 13.74
C PHE A 423 9.62 6.88 14.21
N ASP A 424 9.84 7.57 15.32
CA ASP A 424 11.17 7.67 15.95
C ASP A 424 11.04 7.51 17.48
N PRO A 425 11.29 6.32 18.03
CA PRO A 425 11.91 5.16 17.38
C PRO A 425 10.95 4.36 16.44
N PRO A 426 11.48 3.51 15.53
CA PRO A 426 10.67 2.61 14.71
C PRO A 426 9.74 1.71 15.54
N VAL A 427 8.51 1.50 15.07
CA VAL A 427 7.49 0.69 15.77
C VAL A 427 7.68 -0.80 15.46
N ASP A 428 7.72 -1.63 16.49
CA ASP A 428 7.79 -3.08 16.36
C ASP A 428 6.44 -3.70 15.93
N ALA A 429 6.14 -3.63 14.63
CA ALA A 429 4.93 -4.17 14.01
C ALA A 429 5.26 -4.99 12.75
N ASP A 430 4.42 -5.97 12.43
CA ASP A 430 4.48 -6.79 11.19
C ASP A 430 3.24 -6.63 10.30
N GLU A 431 2.24 -5.89 10.76
CA GLU A 431 1.01 -5.59 10.03
C GLU A 431 0.50 -4.19 10.34
N VAL A 432 0.01 -3.51 9.31
CA VAL A 432 -0.76 -2.27 9.42
C VAL A 432 -2.17 -2.53 8.91
N ARG A 433 -3.16 -2.14 9.70
CA ARG A 433 -4.57 -2.18 9.32
C ARG A 433 -5.07 -0.78 9.09
N ILE A 434 -5.67 -0.56 7.93
CA ILE A 434 -6.23 0.73 7.54
C ILE A 434 -7.75 0.62 7.54
N TYR A 435 -8.40 1.62 8.14
CA TYR A 435 -9.84 1.65 8.31
C TYR A 435 -10.42 2.77 7.46
N ASN A 436 -11.43 2.41 6.67
CA ASN A 436 -12.17 3.37 5.87
C ASN A 436 -13.14 4.17 6.74
N ARG A 437 -13.76 5.20 6.17
CA ARG A 437 -14.84 5.94 6.84
C ARG A 437 -16.01 5.01 7.18
N LEU A 438 -16.69 5.34 8.27
CA LEU A 438 -17.88 4.62 8.75
C LEU A 438 -19.19 5.15 8.15
N ASP A 439 -19.14 6.16 7.29
CA ASP A 439 -20.34 6.67 6.62
C ASP A 439 -20.63 5.92 5.32
N GLY A 440 -21.77 6.24 4.71
CA GLY A 440 -22.13 5.69 3.39
C GLY A 440 -21.82 6.61 2.24
N TRP A 441 -20.79 7.47 2.38
CA TRP A 441 -20.19 8.05 1.18
C TRP A 441 -19.49 6.99 0.37
N GLY A 442 -19.10 5.85 0.99
CA GLY A 442 -19.05 4.48 0.44
C GLY A 442 -18.27 4.24 -0.86
N VAL A 443 -17.77 5.29 -1.49
CA VAL A 443 -17.07 5.31 -2.75
C VAL A 443 -15.60 5.11 -2.41
N ARG A 444 -15.09 4.00 -2.91
CA ARG A 444 -13.68 3.68 -2.88
C ARG A 444 -12.84 4.70 -3.63
N ALA A 445 -11.69 5.03 -3.07
CA ALA A 445 -10.52 5.22 -3.90
C ALA A 445 -10.22 3.87 -4.57
N SER A 446 -10.27 3.86 -5.90
CA SER A 446 -9.98 2.70 -6.73
C SER A 446 -8.52 2.24 -6.64
N SER A 447 -7.65 3.10 -6.11
CA SER A 447 -6.24 2.81 -5.87
C SER A 447 -5.74 3.41 -4.55
N LEU A 448 -5.90 2.71 -3.41
CA LEU A 448 -5.18 3.06 -2.17
C LEU A 448 -3.84 2.32 -2.11
N THR A 449 -2.73 3.06 -2.12
CA THR A 449 -1.39 2.50 -1.97
C THR A 449 -0.81 2.80 -0.60
N VAL A 450 -0.18 1.78 -0.02
CA VAL A 450 0.45 1.80 1.30
C VAL A 450 1.89 1.40 1.12
N ALA A 451 2.80 2.33 1.37
CA ALA A 451 4.23 2.08 1.41
C ALA A 451 4.69 2.07 2.87
N ALA A 452 5.47 1.06 3.27
CA ALA A 452 6.03 0.93 4.61
C ALA A 452 7.54 0.72 4.54
N ALA A 453 8.27 1.45 5.38
CA ALA A 453 9.73 1.43 5.42
C ALA A 453 10.26 0.72 6.66
N GLY A 454 11.36 -0.01 6.49
CA GLY A 454 12.11 -0.62 7.57
C GLY A 454 13.01 0.38 8.29
N PRO A 455 13.83 -0.05 9.26
CA PRO A 455 14.64 0.84 10.11
C PRO A 455 15.67 1.68 9.35
N ASP A 456 16.03 1.25 8.15
CA ASP A 456 16.94 1.96 7.23
C ASP A 456 16.29 3.17 6.53
N GLY A 457 14.97 3.34 6.68
CA GLY A 457 14.20 4.43 6.09
C GLY A 457 13.74 4.18 4.65
N TYR A 458 14.02 3.02 4.06
CA TYR A 458 13.60 2.65 2.71
C TYR A 458 12.27 1.90 2.71
N PHE A 459 11.39 2.24 1.76
CA PHE A 459 10.10 1.56 1.62
C PHE A 459 10.29 0.14 1.08
N GLU A 460 10.34 -0.85 1.98
CA GLU A 460 10.45 -2.27 1.65
C GLU A 460 9.12 -2.89 1.20
N THR A 461 7.99 -2.34 1.68
CA THR A 461 6.65 -2.79 1.31
C THR A 461 5.94 -1.69 0.54
N ILE A 462 5.34 -2.03 -0.61
CA ILE A 462 4.38 -1.18 -1.31
C ILE A 462 3.18 -2.06 -1.70
N ARG A 463 2.06 -1.93 -0.99
CA ARG A 463 0.82 -2.66 -1.27
C ARG A 463 -0.23 -1.67 -1.74
N SER A 464 -0.61 -1.78 -3.02
CA SER A 464 -1.77 -1.08 -3.58
C SER A 464 -2.99 -1.98 -3.53
N VAL A 465 -4.15 -1.39 -3.27
CA VAL A 465 -5.39 -1.97 -3.78
C VAL A 465 -5.43 -1.68 -5.27
N ASP A 466 -5.13 -2.69 -6.05
CA ASP A 466 -5.27 -2.69 -7.50
C ASP A 466 -6.70 -3.15 -7.82
N SER A 467 -7.50 -2.28 -8.45
CA SER A 467 -8.90 -2.59 -8.77
C SER A 467 -9.03 -3.81 -9.66
N ASP A 468 -8.08 -4.05 -10.57
CA ASP A 468 -8.16 -5.18 -11.47
C ASP A 468 -7.82 -6.48 -10.75
N ARG A 469 -6.80 -6.47 -9.89
CA ARG A 469 -6.54 -7.61 -8.99
C ARG A 469 -7.69 -7.86 -8.02
N ALA A 470 -8.41 -6.82 -7.61
CA ALA A 470 -9.60 -6.97 -6.77
C ALA A 470 -10.75 -7.63 -7.55
N VAL A 471 -10.94 -7.27 -8.83
CA VAL A 471 -11.88 -7.95 -9.73
C VAL A 471 -11.48 -9.40 -9.91
N GLU A 472 -10.24 -9.68 -10.31
CA GLU A 472 -9.70 -11.04 -10.47
C GLU A 472 -9.88 -11.87 -9.19
N ALA A 473 -9.44 -11.36 -8.03
CA ALA A 473 -9.58 -12.07 -6.76
C ALA A 473 -11.04 -12.28 -6.36
N THR A 474 -11.95 -11.38 -6.75
CA THR A 474 -13.38 -11.55 -6.51
C THR A 474 -13.94 -12.65 -7.43
N LEU A 475 -13.58 -12.65 -8.72
CA LEU A 475 -13.98 -13.72 -9.64
C LEU A 475 -13.42 -15.08 -9.22
N ASP A 476 -12.14 -15.16 -8.85
CA ASP A 476 -11.51 -16.39 -8.33
C ASP A 476 -12.21 -16.89 -7.06
N LEU A 477 -12.60 -15.98 -6.16
CA LEU A 477 -13.37 -16.33 -4.97
C LEU A 477 -14.75 -16.86 -5.35
N LEU A 478 -15.43 -16.20 -6.28
CA LEU A 478 -16.75 -16.63 -6.74
C LEU A 478 -16.68 -17.99 -7.43
N HIS A 479 -15.69 -18.23 -8.28
CA HIS A 479 -15.44 -19.52 -8.91
C HIS A 479 -15.22 -20.60 -7.86
N ARG A 480 -14.37 -20.35 -6.85
CA ARG A 480 -14.13 -21.33 -5.76
C ARG A 480 -15.37 -21.61 -4.92
N ILE A 481 -16.18 -20.58 -4.65
CA ILE A 481 -17.39 -20.76 -3.86
C ILE A 481 -18.44 -21.47 -4.68
N THR A 482 -18.78 -21.00 -5.88
CA THR A 482 -19.94 -21.50 -6.64
C THR A 482 -19.61 -22.73 -7.48
N GLY A 483 -18.37 -22.87 -7.93
CA GLY A 483 -17.92 -23.88 -8.89
C GLY A 483 -18.18 -23.50 -10.35
N ARG A 484 -18.72 -22.30 -10.63
CA ARG A 484 -18.95 -21.81 -12.00
C ARG A 484 -17.66 -21.36 -12.64
N ASP A 485 -17.47 -21.65 -13.93
CA ASP A 485 -16.36 -21.10 -14.69
C ASP A 485 -16.58 -19.60 -14.97
N LEU A 486 -15.64 -18.76 -14.56
CA LEU A 486 -15.75 -17.30 -14.58
C LEU A 486 -14.54 -16.71 -15.30
N ASP A 487 -14.57 -16.76 -16.64
CA ASP A 487 -13.56 -16.09 -17.46
C ASP A 487 -13.79 -14.57 -17.52
N LEU A 488 -12.72 -13.80 -17.71
CA LEU A 488 -12.74 -12.33 -17.77
C LEU A 488 -13.58 -11.78 -18.93
N SER A 489 -13.83 -12.59 -19.97
CA SER A 489 -14.66 -12.23 -21.11
C SER A 489 -16.10 -11.83 -20.72
N VAL A 490 -16.64 -12.38 -19.63
CA VAL A 490 -18.00 -12.05 -19.13
C VAL A 490 -18.15 -10.57 -18.73
N LEU A 491 -17.04 -9.90 -18.44
CA LEU A 491 -17.04 -8.48 -18.09
C LEU A 491 -17.15 -7.59 -19.34
N ALA A 492 -16.92 -8.12 -20.54
CA ALA A 492 -16.98 -7.35 -21.78
C ALA A 492 -18.41 -6.96 -22.20
N SER A 493 -19.43 -7.64 -21.68
CA SER A 493 -20.83 -7.44 -22.03
C SER A 493 -21.69 -7.19 -20.80
N GLN A 494 -22.36 -6.05 -20.78
CA GLN A 494 -23.26 -5.69 -19.67
C GLN A 494 -24.39 -6.73 -19.53
N SER A 495 -24.97 -7.19 -20.63
CA SER A 495 -26.07 -8.17 -20.63
C SER A 495 -25.64 -9.56 -20.13
N GLU A 496 -24.40 -9.98 -20.43
CA GLU A 496 -23.84 -11.22 -19.89
C GLU A 496 -23.54 -11.10 -18.41
N ALA A 497 -22.96 -9.97 -17.99
CA ALA A 497 -22.70 -9.70 -16.58
C ALA A 497 -23.99 -9.64 -15.74
N ILE A 498 -25.11 -9.14 -16.28
CA ILE A 498 -26.42 -9.18 -15.61
C ILE A 498 -26.86 -10.62 -15.35
N ARG A 499 -26.90 -11.47 -16.39
CA ARG A 499 -27.33 -12.87 -16.25
C ARG A 499 -26.43 -13.64 -15.29
N LEU A 500 -25.12 -13.49 -15.46
CA LEU A 500 -24.14 -14.15 -14.61
C LEU A 500 -24.26 -13.69 -13.15
N ARG A 501 -24.51 -12.41 -12.91
CA ARG A 501 -24.73 -11.87 -11.57
C ARG A 501 -25.96 -12.49 -10.92
N GLU A 502 -27.08 -12.61 -11.62
CA GLU A 502 -28.30 -13.25 -11.11
C GLU A 502 -28.01 -14.69 -10.69
N GLU A 503 -27.34 -15.46 -11.55
CA GLU A 503 -26.95 -16.84 -11.26
C GLU A 503 -25.99 -16.96 -10.06
N LEU A 504 -24.97 -16.10 -9.98
CA LEU A 504 -24.02 -16.10 -8.87
C LEU A 504 -24.67 -15.72 -7.55
N LEU A 505 -25.57 -14.74 -7.55
CA LEU A 505 -26.29 -14.34 -6.34
C LEU A 505 -27.17 -15.47 -5.83
N ALA A 506 -27.87 -16.18 -6.72
CA ALA A 506 -28.68 -17.34 -6.35
C ALA A 506 -27.82 -18.46 -5.73
N ASP A 507 -26.70 -18.83 -6.37
CA ASP A 507 -25.78 -19.85 -5.84
C ASP A 507 -25.20 -19.45 -4.47
N LEU A 508 -24.82 -18.18 -4.31
CA LEU A 508 -24.30 -17.67 -3.04
C LEU A 508 -25.38 -17.71 -1.96
N ALA A 509 -26.59 -17.25 -2.27
CA ALA A 509 -27.73 -17.26 -1.35
C ALA A 509 -28.04 -18.68 -0.88
N GLU A 510 -28.07 -19.67 -1.77
CA GLU A 510 -28.24 -21.08 -1.41
C GLU A 510 -27.13 -21.56 -0.47
N ARG A 511 -25.87 -21.22 -0.77
CA ARG A 511 -24.72 -21.62 0.06
C ARG A 511 -24.72 -20.99 1.45
N THR A 512 -25.30 -19.80 1.62
CA THR A 512 -25.43 -19.18 2.96
C THR A 512 -26.24 -20.05 3.93
N LEU A 513 -27.14 -20.90 3.42
CA LEU A 513 -27.95 -21.81 4.23
C LEU A 513 -27.13 -22.93 4.90
N SER A 514 -25.91 -23.17 4.42
CA SER A 514 -25.04 -24.24 4.92
C SER A 514 -23.92 -23.75 5.84
N GLY A 515 -23.79 -22.43 6.05
CA GLY A 515 -22.76 -21.83 6.92
C GLY A 515 -22.00 -20.69 6.25
N LEU A 516 -20.77 -20.44 6.73
CA LEU A 516 -19.93 -19.35 6.22
C LEU A 516 -19.49 -19.61 4.77
N LEU A 517 -19.74 -18.63 3.89
CA LEU A 517 -19.22 -18.62 2.52
C LEU A 517 -17.68 -18.68 2.42
N THR A 518 -16.98 -18.13 3.42
CA THR A 518 -15.52 -18.21 3.54
C THR A 518 -15.11 -18.09 5.01
N ALA A 519 -14.01 -18.76 5.38
CA ALA A 519 -13.35 -18.59 6.67
C ALA A 519 -12.36 -17.40 6.69
N ASP A 520 -11.95 -16.90 5.52
CA ASP A 520 -10.95 -15.84 5.39
C ASP A 520 -11.57 -14.44 5.57
N ARG A 521 -10.90 -13.61 6.37
CA ARG A 521 -11.26 -12.21 6.67
C ARG A 521 -11.09 -11.29 5.46
N GLU A 522 -10.01 -11.43 4.72
CA GLU A 522 -9.76 -10.65 3.51
C GLU A 522 -10.68 -11.05 2.35
N GLU A 523 -11.20 -12.28 2.30
CA GLU A 523 -12.13 -12.71 1.24
C GLU A 523 -13.56 -12.19 1.45
N GLN A 524 -14.05 -12.14 2.69
CA GLN A 524 -15.40 -11.65 2.98
C GLN A 524 -15.62 -10.20 2.49
N ARG A 525 -14.60 -9.35 2.55
CA ARG A 525 -14.70 -7.98 2.03
C ARG A 525 -14.95 -7.94 0.51
N LEU A 526 -14.42 -8.92 -0.23
CA LEU A 526 -14.62 -9.03 -1.68
C LEU A 526 -16.08 -9.35 -1.99
N LEU A 527 -16.72 -10.24 -1.21
CA LEU A 527 -18.14 -10.54 -1.35
C LEU A 527 -19.04 -9.32 -1.10
N SER A 528 -18.61 -8.39 -0.22
CA SER A 528 -19.33 -7.13 -0.01
C SER A 528 -19.32 -6.19 -1.21
N SER A 529 -18.48 -6.44 -2.22
CA SER A 529 -18.49 -5.70 -3.49
C SER A 529 -19.69 -6.07 -4.37
N LEU A 530 -20.33 -7.22 -4.11
CA LEU A 530 -21.51 -7.66 -4.84
C LEU A 530 -22.75 -6.88 -4.46
N ILE A 531 -22.85 -6.30 -3.26
CA ILE A 531 -24.05 -5.59 -2.84
C ILE A 531 -23.96 -4.10 -3.23
N PRO A 532 -24.95 -3.53 -3.96
CA PRO A 532 -24.96 -2.10 -4.28
C PRO A 532 -24.92 -1.21 -3.03
N ARG A 533 -24.23 -0.07 -3.11
CA ARG A 533 -24.18 0.96 -2.04
C ARG A 533 -24.69 2.32 -2.47
N ARG A 534 -24.81 2.54 -3.78
CA ARG A 534 -25.40 3.75 -4.34
C ARG A 534 -26.92 3.64 -4.29
N ARG A 535 -27.59 4.80 -4.35
CA ARG A 535 -29.04 4.83 -4.45
C ARG A 535 -29.46 4.05 -5.69
N LEU A 536 -30.38 3.11 -5.49
CA LEU A 536 -30.95 2.36 -6.60
C LEU A 536 -31.84 3.29 -7.44
N PRO A 537 -31.96 3.05 -8.76
CA PRO A 537 -32.93 3.75 -9.60
C PRO A 537 -34.34 3.68 -9.02
N GLU A 538 -35.15 4.69 -9.31
CA GLU A 538 -36.54 4.73 -8.87
C GLU A 538 -37.30 3.48 -9.33
N GLY A 539 -38.07 2.87 -8.43
CA GLY A 539 -38.79 1.62 -8.69
C GLY A 539 -37.95 0.33 -8.60
N GLN A 540 -36.63 0.42 -8.39
CA GLN A 540 -35.77 -0.76 -8.17
C GLN A 540 -35.54 -1.03 -6.68
N SER A 541 -35.42 -2.32 -6.32
CA SER A 541 -35.03 -2.79 -5.00
C SER A 541 -33.92 -3.83 -5.13
N LEU A 542 -33.25 -4.12 -4.01
CA LEU A 542 -32.41 -5.32 -3.95
C LEU A 542 -33.27 -6.57 -4.21
N SER A 543 -32.72 -7.54 -4.93
CA SER A 543 -33.32 -8.86 -5.11
C SER A 543 -33.33 -9.66 -3.80
N ASP A 544 -34.12 -10.74 -3.74
CA ASP A 544 -34.17 -11.61 -2.55
C ASP A 544 -32.81 -12.25 -2.25
N ASP A 545 -32.03 -12.59 -3.28
CA ASP A 545 -30.67 -13.12 -3.13
C ASP A 545 -29.69 -12.06 -2.62
N GLU A 546 -29.80 -10.80 -3.09
CA GLU A 546 -29.00 -9.70 -2.57
C GLU A 546 -29.31 -9.41 -1.10
N TRP A 547 -30.58 -9.48 -0.70
CA TRP A 547 -31.00 -9.36 0.71
C TRP A 547 -30.42 -10.49 1.56
N THR A 548 -30.53 -11.73 1.09
CA THR A 548 -29.97 -12.92 1.74
C THR A 548 -28.47 -12.76 1.94
N LEU A 549 -27.74 -12.40 0.89
CA LEU A 549 -26.30 -12.21 0.92
C LEU A 549 -25.90 -11.04 1.84
N LEU A 550 -26.61 -9.91 1.79
CA LEU A 550 -26.32 -8.77 2.66
C LEU A 550 -26.52 -9.14 4.15
N GLY A 551 -27.62 -9.82 4.48
CA GLY A 551 -27.87 -10.34 5.83
C GLY A 551 -26.77 -11.26 6.31
N HIS A 552 -26.38 -12.22 5.46
CA HIS A 552 -25.26 -13.14 5.73
C HIS A 552 -23.94 -12.42 5.96
N LEU A 553 -23.60 -11.43 5.14
CA LEU A 553 -22.34 -10.70 5.28
C LEU A 553 -22.26 -9.95 6.62
N LEU A 554 -23.36 -9.31 7.07
CA LEU A 554 -23.38 -8.61 8.36
C LEU A 554 -23.43 -9.58 9.54
N ALA A 555 -24.13 -10.72 9.43
CA ALA A 555 -24.10 -11.78 10.44
C ALA A 555 -22.70 -12.40 10.58
N ALA A 556 -22.00 -12.65 9.47
CA ALA A 556 -20.64 -13.15 9.47
C ALA A 556 -19.63 -12.13 10.03
N GLU A 557 -19.82 -10.81 9.81
CA GLU A 557 -19.03 -9.77 10.48
C GLU A 557 -19.16 -9.89 12.01
N ARG A 558 -20.39 -10.06 12.53
CA ARG A 558 -20.65 -10.24 13.97
C ARG A 558 -20.03 -11.53 14.52
N ALA A 559 -20.20 -12.65 13.83
CA ALA A 559 -19.63 -13.93 14.26
C ALA A 559 -18.10 -13.88 14.42
N ARG A 560 -17.41 -13.09 13.58
CA ARG A 560 -15.94 -12.99 13.56
C ARG A 560 -15.40 -12.03 14.61
N VAL A 561 -16.14 -10.97 14.92
CA VAL A 561 -15.81 -10.00 15.96
C VAL A 561 -17.06 -9.76 16.80
N PRO A 562 -17.31 -10.63 17.80
CA PRO A 562 -18.45 -10.50 18.70
C PRO A 562 -18.48 -9.10 19.32
N SER A 563 -19.67 -8.55 19.58
CA SER A 563 -19.90 -7.18 20.09
C SER A 563 -19.47 -6.02 19.18
N SER A 564 -19.00 -6.28 17.95
CA SER A 564 -18.68 -5.19 17.01
C SER A 564 -19.91 -4.66 16.28
N LYS A 565 -19.97 -3.33 16.15
CA LYS A 565 -20.88 -2.63 15.24
C LYS A 565 -20.61 -3.09 13.80
N THR A 566 -21.66 -3.36 13.02
CA THR A 566 -21.55 -3.86 11.64
C THR A 566 -21.34 -2.74 10.62
N SER A 567 -20.90 -3.09 9.40
CA SER A 567 -20.66 -2.13 8.30
C SER A 567 -21.96 -1.56 7.67
N MET A 568 -23.10 -1.66 8.35
CA MET A 568 -24.43 -1.32 7.82
C MET A 568 -24.52 0.11 7.27
N ALA A 569 -23.92 1.09 7.96
CA ALA A 569 -23.97 2.50 7.56
C ALA A 569 -23.42 2.77 6.16
N ALA A 570 -22.59 1.85 5.65
CA ALA A 570 -22.04 1.94 4.31
C ALA A 570 -23.05 1.60 3.20
N PHE A 571 -24.23 1.10 3.56
CA PHE A 571 -25.35 0.80 2.67
C PHE A 571 -26.52 1.80 2.83
N HIS A 572 -26.31 2.94 3.51
CA HIS A 572 -27.42 3.86 3.85
C HIS A 572 -28.24 4.34 2.65
N ARG A 573 -27.63 4.44 1.45
CA ARG A 573 -28.34 4.93 0.24
C ARG A 573 -29.27 3.86 -0.34
N VAL A 574 -29.08 2.62 0.05
CA VAL A 574 -29.96 1.49 -0.28
C VAL A 574 -30.95 1.26 0.86
N LEU A 575 -30.49 1.39 2.11
CA LEU A 575 -31.27 1.25 3.33
C LEU A 575 -31.99 2.56 3.72
N ASP A 576 -32.78 3.09 2.79
CA ASP A 576 -33.36 4.43 2.85
C ASP A 576 -34.84 4.46 3.30
N SER A 577 -35.34 3.36 3.86
CA SER A 577 -36.68 3.27 4.44
C SER A 577 -36.75 2.33 5.65
N ARG A 578 -37.71 2.56 6.55
CA ARG A 578 -37.99 1.73 7.74
C ARG A 578 -38.30 0.29 7.32
N ALA A 579 -39.06 0.10 6.25
CA ALA A 579 -39.37 -1.23 5.71
C ALA A 579 -38.11 -2.02 5.29
N LYS A 580 -37.17 -1.37 4.60
CA LYS A 580 -35.90 -1.99 4.18
C LYS A 580 -35.00 -2.33 5.37
N LEU A 581 -34.97 -1.48 6.39
CA LEU A 581 -34.24 -1.72 7.62
C LEU A 581 -34.79 -2.92 8.41
N ARG A 582 -36.11 -3.03 8.55
CA ARG A 582 -36.75 -4.21 9.17
C ARG A 582 -36.48 -5.49 8.39
N ARG A 583 -36.52 -5.41 7.05
CA ARG A 583 -36.15 -6.54 6.20
C ARG A 583 -34.71 -6.97 6.46
N LEU A 584 -33.75 -6.03 6.49
CA LEU A 584 -32.36 -6.33 6.78
C LEU A 584 -32.18 -7.04 8.12
N GLU A 585 -32.87 -6.59 9.17
CA GLU A 585 -32.83 -7.21 10.50
C GLU A 585 -33.32 -8.66 10.46
N SER A 586 -34.37 -8.95 9.72
CA SER A 586 -34.85 -10.32 9.49
C SER A 586 -33.77 -11.17 8.81
N GLU A 587 -33.12 -10.64 7.77
CA GLU A 587 -32.07 -11.35 7.02
C GLU A 587 -30.83 -11.64 7.86
N VAL A 588 -30.38 -10.67 8.66
CA VAL A 588 -29.24 -10.83 9.58
C VAL A 588 -29.53 -11.89 10.63
N ASN A 589 -30.74 -11.90 11.19
CA ASN A 589 -31.13 -12.90 12.18
C ASN A 589 -31.26 -14.30 11.58
N ARG A 590 -31.86 -14.42 10.38
CA ARG A 590 -31.93 -15.69 9.64
C ARG A 590 -30.54 -16.27 9.38
N ALA A 591 -29.61 -15.46 8.89
CA ALA A 591 -28.23 -15.91 8.70
C ALA A 591 -27.53 -16.20 10.05
N GLY A 592 -27.82 -15.42 11.08
CA GLY A 592 -27.32 -15.63 12.44
C GLY A 592 -27.68 -17.00 13.00
N GLU A 593 -28.90 -17.49 12.79
CA GLU A 593 -29.34 -18.83 13.18
C GLU A 593 -28.47 -19.93 12.55
N VAL A 594 -28.16 -19.80 11.25
CA VAL A 594 -27.29 -20.74 10.54
C VAL A 594 -25.85 -20.66 11.05
N LEU A 595 -25.35 -19.46 11.33
CA LEU A 595 -23.98 -19.22 11.79
C LEU A 595 -23.76 -19.43 13.29
N GLY A 596 -24.81 -19.74 14.05
CA GLY A 596 -24.76 -19.86 15.51
C GLY A 596 -24.49 -18.53 16.23
N SER A 597 -24.90 -17.40 15.65
CA SER A 597 -24.80 -16.08 16.27
C SER A 597 -26.05 -15.75 17.08
N PRO A 598 -25.94 -15.05 18.22
CA PRO A 598 -27.11 -14.58 18.96
C PRO A 598 -28.02 -13.71 18.10
N ARG A 599 -29.32 -13.70 18.47
CA ARG A 599 -30.29 -12.78 17.86
C ARG A 599 -29.80 -11.34 18.01
N ALA A 600 -29.84 -10.60 16.91
CA ALA A 600 -29.44 -9.22 16.83
C ALA A 600 -30.65 -8.29 16.80
N VAL A 601 -30.49 -7.09 17.33
CA VAL A 601 -31.39 -5.96 17.07
C VAL A 601 -30.67 -4.88 16.29
N LEU A 602 -31.43 -4.25 15.40
CA LEU A 602 -31.02 -3.07 14.66
C LEU A 602 -31.01 -1.82 15.56
N THR A 603 -29.87 -1.13 15.61
CA THR A 603 -29.70 0.16 16.30
C THR A 603 -29.21 1.24 15.34
N ARG A 604 -29.20 2.50 15.79
CA ARG A 604 -28.56 3.62 15.08
C ARG A 604 -27.07 3.39 14.77
N HIS A 605 -26.44 2.42 15.44
CA HIS A 605 -25.01 2.12 15.34
C HIS A 605 -24.70 0.87 14.49
N GLY A 606 -25.73 0.11 14.08
CA GLY A 606 -25.58 -1.20 13.45
C GLY A 606 -26.31 -2.29 14.22
N PHE A 607 -25.97 -3.54 13.95
CA PHE A 607 -26.54 -4.69 14.65
C PHE A 607 -25.80 -4.97 15.96
N THR A 608 -26.55 -5.09 17.05
CA THR A 608 -26.05 -5.43 18.40
C THR A 608 -26.77 -6.67 18.91
N ASP A 609 -26.18 -7.38 19.87
CA ASP A 609 -26.83 -8.54 20.49
C ASP A 609 -27.91 -8.05 21.47
N ILE A 610 -29.05 -8.73 21.50
CA ILE A 610 -30.17 -8.30 22.34
C ILE A 610 -29.84 -8.41 23.82
N GLY A 611 -30.10 -7.33 24.55
CA GLY A 611 -30.17 -7.34 26.00
C GLY A 611 -28.82 -7.49 26.68
N ILE A 612 -27.70 -7.07 26.07
CA ILE A 612 -26.39 -7.07 26.75
C ILE A 612 -26.47 -6.28 28.07
N LEU A 613 -27.04 -5.08 28.04
CA LEU A 613 -27.25 -4.27 29.26
C LEU A 613 -28.19 -4.96 30.23
N GLN A 614 -29.30 -5.52 29.73
CA GLN A 614 -30.28 -6.23 30.57
C GLN A 614 -29.69 -7.50 31.23
N GLN A 615 -28.83 -8.24 30.53
CA GLN A 615 -28.13 -9.43 31.03
C GLN A 615 -27.10 -9.09 32.11
N ARG A 616 -26.58 -7.86 32.09
CA ARG A 616 -25.58 -7.34 33.03
C ARG A 616 -26.10 -6.15 33.83
N ALA A 617 -27.41 -6.10 34.06
CA ALA A 617 -28.06 -4.90 34.56
C ALA A 617 -27.51 -4.49 35.94
N ASP A 618 -27.23 -5.46 36.81
CA ASP A 618 -26.61 -5.22 38.12
C ASP A 618 -25.20 -4.62 38.00
N ASP A 619 -24.38 -5.09 37.04
CA ASP A 619 -23.04 -4.54 36.80
C ASP A 619 -23.12 -3.08 36.38
N TYR A 620 -24.03 -2.76 35.45
CA TYR A 620 -24.21 -1.40 34.91
C TYR A 620 -24.84 -0.45 35.92
N VAL A 621 -25.83 -0.89 36.71
CA VAL A 621 -26.35 -0.08 37.82
C VAL A 621 -25.25 0.15 38.86
N GLY A 622 -24.45 -0.88 39.18
CA GLY A 622 -23.28 -0.74 40.04
C GLY A 622 -22.28 0.29 39.51
N LEU A 623 -22.01 0.27 38.20
CA LEU A 623 -21.14 1.22 37.51
C LEU A 623 -21.69 2.65 37.59
N ILE A 624 -22.99 2.85 37.32
CA ILE A 624 -23.66 4.15 37.44
C ILE A 624 -23.43 4.72 38.83
N LEU A 625 -23.66 3.93 39.88
CA LEU A 625 -23.51 4.40 41.27
C LEU A 625 -22.06 4.80 41.59
N ARG A 626 -21.08 4.01 41.15
CA ARG A 626 -19.65 4.33 41.37
C ARG A 626 -19.22 5.55 40.56
N ALA A 627 -19.69 5.69 39.33
CA ALA A 627 -19.46 6.87 38.50
C ALA A 627 -20.11 8.12 39.10
N THR A 628 -21.35 8.03 39.60
CA THR A 628 -22.03 9.13 40.31
C THR A 628 -21.25 9.55 41.53
N ALA A 629 -20.84 8.62 42.39
CA ALA A 629 -20.04 8.93 43.58
C ALA A 629 -18.70 9.60 43.22
N LEU A 630 -18.01 9.09 42.20
CA LEU A 630 -16.75 9.66 41.72
C LEU A 630 -16.90 11.09 41.20
N LEU A 631 -17.94 11.35 40.41
CA LEU A 631 -18.22 12.66 39.84
C LEU A 631 -18.68 13.65 40.94
N ASP A 632 -19.47 13.18 41.91
CA ASP A 632 -19.89 13.96 43.07
C ASP A 632 -18.71 14.37 43.96
N GLU A 633 -17.74 13.46 44.19
CA GLU A 633 -16.47 13.78 44.86
C GLU A 633 -15.65 14.86 44.11
N CYS A 634 -15.85 14.97 42.80
CA CYS A 634 -15.22 16.02 41.98
C CYS A 634 -16.06 17.31 41.93
N GLY A 635 -17.22 17.36 42.59
CA GLY A 635 -18.12 18.51 42.66
C GLY A 635 -19.17 18.56 41.54
N TYR A 636 -19.40 17.45 40.82
CA TYR A 636 -20.31 17.38 39.69
C TYR A 636 -21.37 16.29 39.91
N PRO A 637 -22.53 16.61 40.52
CA PRO A 637 -23.54 15.61 40.84
C PRO A 637 -24.15 15.04 39.55
N ALA A 638 -23.93 13.74 39.32
CA ALA A 638 -24.31 13.10 38.07
C ALA A 638 -25.67 12.39 38.16
N MET A 639 -26.46 12.48 37.10
CA MET A 639 -27.78 11.85 36.97
C MET A 639 -27.86 11.01 35.70
N ILE A 640 -28.69 9.97 35.65
CA ILE A 640 -28.91 9.20 34.41
C ILE A 640 -29.77 10.02 33.43
N ALA A 641 -29.53 9.83 32.13
CA ALA A 641 -30.19 10.61 31.08
C ALA A 641 -30.47 9.75 29.83
N TYR A 642 -31.07 10.37 28.81
CA TYR A 642 -31.26 9.81 27.47
C TYR A 642 -31.78 8.36 27.44
N GLY A 643 -31.09 7.42 26.78
CA GLY A 643 -31.55 6.04 26.59
C GLY A 643 -31.69 5.30 27.92
N THR A 644 -30.76 5.55 28.84
CA THR A 644 -30.79 5.00 30.20
C THR A 644 -31.99 5.49 31.00
N LEU A 645 -32.28 6.80 30.96
CA LEU A 645 -33.47 7.37 31.61
C LEU A 645 -34.76 6.88 30.94
N LEU A 646 -34.79 6.83 29.61
CA LEU A 646 -35.94 6.35 28.84
C LEU A 646 -36.29 4.90 29.21
N GLY A 647 -35.30 4.02 29.29
CA GLY A 647 -35.48 2.66 29.78
C GLY A 647 -36.00 2.63 31.21
N ALA A 648 -35.37 3.37 32.12
CA ALA A 648 -35.75 3.41 33.52
C ALA A 648 -37.21 3.86 33.74
N VAL A 649 -37.65 4.89 33.01
CA VAL A 649 -39.01 5.46 33.14
C VAL A 649 -40.05 4.64 32.38
N ARG A 650 -39.76 4.24 31.13
CA ARG A 650 -40.74 3.57 30.24
C ARG A 650 -40.82 2.06 30.46
N GLU A 651 -39.69 1.41 30.64
CA GLU A 651 -39.58 -0.06 30.66
C GLU A 651 -39.27 -0.61 32.07
N GLY A 652 -38.89 0.26 33.02
CA GLY A 652 -38.43 -0.15 34.34
C GLY A 652 -37.10 -0.93 34.31
N ASN A 653 -36.41 -0.91 33.18
CA ASN A 653 -35.16 -1.64 32.91
C ASN A 653 -34.36 -0.89 31.83
N PHE A 654 -33.11 -1.29 31.58
CA PHE A 654 -32.40 -0.82 30.39
C PHE A 654 -33.18 -1.21 29.13
N LEU A 655 -33.13 -0.35 28.12
CA LEU A 655 -33.71 -0.63 26.80
C LEU A 655 -33.04 -1.87 26.21
N ALA A 656 -33.84 -2.80 25.66
CA ALA A 656 -33.32 -4.10 25.19
C ALA A 656 -32.30 -4.02 24.04
N HIS A 657 -32.26 -2.90 23.34
CA HIS A 657 -31.43 -2.66 22.16
C HIS A 657 -30.32 -1.63 22.39
N ASP A 658 -30.22 -1.09 23.60
CA ASP A 658 -29.30 -0.02 23.96
C ASP A 658 -27.92 -0.62 24.26
N ASP A 659 -26.86 0.07 23.86
CA ASP A 659 -25.48 -0.43 23.90
C ASP A 659 -24.55 0.36 24.83
N ASP A 660 -25.05 1.45 25.43
CA ASP A 660 -24.33 2.34 26.32
C ASP A 660 -25.17 2.78 27.53
N VAL A 661 -24.54 3.54 28.43
CA VAL A 661 -25.18 4.10 29.62
C VAL A 661 -24.89 5.60 29.63
N ASP A 662 -25.94 6.39 29.65
CA ASP A 662 -25.90 7.84 29.52
C ASP A 662 -26.09 8.54 30.87
N MET A 663 -25.20 9.49 31.18
CA MET A 663 -25.25 10.32 32.37
C MET A 663 -25.08 11.81 32.04
N LEU A 664 -25.72 12.68 32.81
CA LEU A 664 -25.58 14.14 32.74
C LEU A 664 -24.85 14.67 33.98
N ILE A 665 -23.97 15.67 33.78
CA ILE A 665 -23.37 16.47 34.85
C ILE A 665 -23.68 17.96 34.66
N PRO A 666 -24.20 18.67 35.67
CA PRO A 666 -24.41 20.11 35.60
C PRO A 666 -23.08 20.87 35.72
N ILE A 667 -22.84 21.79 34.79
CA ILE A 667 -21.67 22.68 34.77
C ILE A 667 -22.18 24.12 34.62
N PRO A 668 -21.86 25.03 35.57
CA PRO A 668 -22.14 26.46 35.42
C PRO A 668 -21.33 27.02 34.24
N ALA A 669 -21.99 27.23 33.12
CA ALA A 669 -21.38 27.68 31.86
C ALA A 669 -22.47 28.15 30.89
N ALA A 670 -22.27 29.29 30.27
CA ALA A 670 -23.20 29.84 29.28
C ALA A 670 -23.00 29.27 27.87
N ASN A 671 -21.82 28.70 27.63
CA ASN A 671 -21.43 28.24 26.30
C ASN A 671 -20.40 27.12 26.36
N ARG A 672 -20.15 26.53 25.18
CA ARG A 672 -19.22 25.43 25.00
C ARG A 672 -17.80 25.76 25.46
N ASP A 673 -17.29 26.95 25.19
CA ASP A 673 -15.90 27.32 25.49
C ASP A 673 -15.66 27.38 27.01
N GLU A 674 -16.67 27.77 27.78
CA GLU A 674 -16.64 27.74 29.24
C GLU A 674 -16.65 26.31 29.79
N VAL A 675 -17.48 25.42 29.24
CA VAL A 675 -17.48 23.99 29.61
C VAL A 675 -16.13 23.35 29.34
N GLU A 676 -15.52 23.63 28.19
CA GLU A 676 -14.22 23.04 27.83
C GLU A 676 -13.12 23.38 28.85
N LYS A 677 -13.17 24.58 29.45
CA LYS A 677 -12.23 25.00 30.52
C LYS A 677 -12.42 24.19 31.81
N VAL A 678 -13.62 23.66 32.05
CA VAL A 678 -13.94 22.83 33.21
C VAL A 678 -13.59 21.36 32.96
N LEU A 679 -13.88 20.86 31.76
CA LEU A 679 -13.69 19.45 31.43
C LEU A 679 -12.23 19.00 31.43
N ALA A 680 -11.29 19.87 31.04
CA ALA A 680 -9.87 19.50 31.00
C ALA A 680 -9.30 19.22 32.42
N PRO A 681 -9.47 20.10 33.43
CA PRO A 681 -9.13 19.79 34.82
C PRO A 681 -9.88 18.58 35.38
N LEU A 682 -11.19 18.46 35.12
CA LEU A 682 -12.00 17.33 35.59
C LEU A 682 -11.46 16.00 35.05
N ALA A 683 -11.12 15.93 33.76
CA ALA A 683 -10.56 14.73 33.15
C ALA A 683 -9.24 14.31 33.81
N GLU A 684 -8.39 15.26 34.20
CA GLU A 684 -7.14 14.97 34.91
C GLU A 684 -7.40 14.46 36.33
N GLN A 685 -8.35 15.07 37.04
CA GLN A 685 -8.76 14.62 38.37
C GLN A 685 -9.32 13.20 38.35
N LEU A 686 -10.19 12.88 37.40
CA LEU A 686 -10.74 11.54 37.21
C LEU A 686 -9.65 10.50 36.89
N ARG A 687 -8.67 10.85 36.06
CA ARG A 687 -7.50 9.98 35.78
C ARG A 687 -6.63 9.77 37.01
N SER A 688 -6.41 10.81 37.82
CA SER A 688 -5.64 10.71 39.06
C SER A 688 -6.28 9.74 40.08
N LYS A 689 -7.60 9.57 40.00
CA LYS A 689 -8.37 8.58 40.78
C LYS A 689 -8.43 7.19 40.13
N GLY A 690 -7.65 6.96 39.09
CA GLY A 690 -7.46 5.66 38.45
C GLY A 690 -8.44 5.34 37.31
N TRP A 691 -9.41 6.21 37.01
CA TRP A 691 -10.38 5.96 35.95
C TRP A 691 -9.86 6.34 34.56
N ARG A 692 -10.32 5.62 33.53
CA ARG A 692 -9.98 5.94 32.14
C ARG A 692 -10.92 7.01 31.62
N VAL A 693 -10.38 8.12 31.13
CA VAL A 693 -11.17 9.20 30.50
C VAL A 693 -10.76 9.35 29.04
N SER A 694 -11.70 9.10 28.13
CA SER A 694 -11.49 9.24 26.68
C SER A 694 -12.57 10.10 26.05
N ARG A 695 -12.18 10.96 25.10
CA ARG A 695 -13.13 11.68 24.25
C ARG A 695 -13.42 10.89 22.98
N PRO A 696 -14.67 10.45 22.76
CA PRO A 696 -15.02 9.65 21.59
C PRO A 696 -15.12 10.49 20.30
N ASN A 697 -15.34 11.79 20.43
CA ASN A 697 -15.68 12.68 19.32
C ASN A 697 -15.23 14.12 19.64
N SER A 698 -15.60 15.07 18.77
CA SER A 698 -15.29 16.49 18.92
C SER A 698 -16.36 17.27 19.70
N TYR A 699 -17.30 16.62 20.37
CA TYR A 699 -18.30 17.26 21.24
C TYR A 699 -17.76 17.34 22.68
N THR A 700 -18.60 17.81 23.61
CA THR A 700 -18.21 17.99 25.01
C THR A 700 -18.41 16.71 25.85
N ASN A 701 -19.07 15.68 25.33
CA ASN A 701 -19.24 14.41 26.04
C ASN A 701 -17.93 13.61 26.10
N PHE A 702 -17.79 12.78 27.14
CA PHE A 702 -16.63 11.92 27.35
C PHE A 702 -17.04 10.57 27.92
N HIS A 703 -16.26 9.53 27.62
CA HIS A 703 -16.46 8.20 28.19
C HIS A 703 -15.64 8.11 29.47
N LEU A 704 -16.27 7.62 30.53
CA LEU A 704 -15.67 7.36 31.83
C LEU A 704 -15.62 5.85 32.05
N GLY A 705 -14.43 5.28 31.87
CA GLY A 705 -14.19 3.84 31.90
C GLY A 705 -13.64 3.36 33.24
N GLU A 706 -14.31 2.37 33.81
CA GLU A 706 -13.87 1.67 35.01
C GLU A 706 -12.74 0.69 34.67
N PRO A 707 -11.62 0.71 35.41
CA PRO A 707 -10.52 -0.23 35.17
C PRO A 707 -10.88 -1.67 35.52
N GLU A 708 -11.58 -1.89 36.63
CA GLU A 708 -11.82 -3.22 37.21
C GLU A 708 -12.73 -4.09 36.34
N THR A 709 -13.87 -3.53 35.93
CA THR A 709 -14.88 -4.25 35.13
C THR A 709 -14.64 -4.11 33.62
N GLY A 710 -13.83 -3.13 33.22
CA GLY A 710 -13.65 -2.75 31.83
C GLY A 710 -14.84 -2.00 31.21
N LEU A 711 -15.93 -1.79 31.96
CA LEU A 711 -17.13 -1.08 31.51
C LEU A 711 -16.91 0.44 31.47
N HIS A 712 -17.82 1.17 30.82
CA HIS A 712 -17.82 2.63 30.81
C HIS A 712 -19.23 3.21 30.78
N VAL A 713 -19.34 4.48 31.14
CA VAL A 713 -20.52 5.34 30.96
C VAL A 713 -20.17 6.53 30.08
N ASP A 714 -21.16 7.03 29.35
CA ASP A 714 -21.07 8.24 28.55
C ASP A 714 -21.59 9.43 29.36
N VAL A 715 -20.71 10.39 29.63
CA VAL A 715 -20.99 11.54 30.48
C VAL A 715 -21.14 12.80 29.61
N PHE A 716 -22.29 13.44 29.73
CA PHE A 716 -22.69 14.62 28.98
C PHE A 716 -22.77 15.85 29.90
N PRO A 717 -22.12 16.96 29.53
CA PRO A 717 -22.30 18.22 30.24
C PRO A 717 -23.67 18.86 29.97
N LEU A 718 -24.37 19.23 31.05
CA LEU A 718 -25.48 20.18 31.05
C LEU A 718 -24.91 21.56 31.35
N LEU A 719 -25.02 22.48 30.40
CA LEU A 719 -24.61 23.87 30.55
C LEU A 719 -25.70 24.59 31.32
N VAL A 720 -25.40 25.12 32.50
CA VAL A 720 -26.37 25.80 33.36
C VAL A 720 -26.13 27.31 33.28
N ASP A 721 -27.11 28.05 32.75
CA ASP A 721 -27.08 29.51 32.61
C ASP A 721 -28.41 30.14 33.10
N GLY A 722 -28.53 30.27 34.43
CA GLY A 722 -29.72 30.84 35.06
C GLY A 722 -30.95 29.95 34.90
N GLU A 723 -32.02 30.49 34.31
CA GLU A 723 -33.29 29.77 34.10
C GLU A 723 -33.25 28.83 32.88
N ARG A 724 -32.24 28.96 32.01
CA ARG A 724 -32.07 28.11 30.84
C ARG A 724 -30.80 27.27 30.96
N SER A 725 -30.95 25.99 30.67
CA SER A 725 -29.82 25.08 30.55
C SER A 725 -29.74 24.58 29.13
N SER A 726 -28.54 24.26 28.64
CA SER A 726 -28.37 23.70 27.30
C SER A 726 -27.61 22.38 27.37
N LEU A 727 -28.04 21.41 26.57
CA LEU A 727 -27.42 20.07 26.52
C LEU A 727 -27.47 19.50 25.11
N HIS A 728 -26.70 18.45 24.87
CA HIS A 728 -26.75 17.72 23.61
C HIS A 728 -28.08 16.97 23.47
N MET A 729 -28.85 17.26 22.42
CA MET A 729 -30.12 16.62 22.12
C MET A 729 -30.03 15.87 20.79
N GLU A 730 -31.01 16.02 19.89
CA GLU A 730 -31.07 15.34 18.61
C GLU A 730 -29.83 15.62 17.76
N LYS A 731 -29.24 14.58 17.17
CA LYS A 731 -28.02 14.69 16.34
C LYS A 731 -26.86 15.41 17.03
N MET A 732 -26.76 15.30 18.36
CA MET A 732 -25.75 15.98 19.18
C MET A 732 -25.79 17.51 19.08
N ARG A 733 -26.93 18.10 18.71
CA ARG A 733 -27.09 19.56 18.69
C ARG A 733 -27.28 20.06 20.12
N LEU A 734 -26.61 21.15 20.46
CA LEU A 734 -26.86 21.83 21.73
C LEU A 734 -28.19 22.57 21.62
N ARG A 735 -29.13 22.28 22.52
CA ARG A 735 -30.44 22.92 22.58
C ARG A 735 -30.77 23.31 24.02
N ASP A 736 -31.50 24.40 24.16
CA ASP A 736 -31.99 24.87 25.45
C ASP A 736 -33.14 23.98 25.95
N ILE A 737 -33.14 23.75 27.25
CA ILE A 737 -34.21 23.16 28.04
C ILE A 737 -34.43 24.05 29.28
N ALA A 738 -35.65 24.07 29.78
CA ALA A 738 -35.93 24.79 31.02
C ALA A 738 -35.13 24.16 32.17
N THR A 739 -34.45 24.98 32.98
CA THR A 739 -33.52 24.47 34.00
C THR A 739 -34.26 23.68 35.08
N ASP A 740 -35.50 24.07 35.40
CA ASP A 740 -36.37 23.40 36.37
C ASP A 740 -36.89 22.01 35.92
N VAL A 741 -36.83 21.71 34.62
CA VAL A 741 -37.08 20.35 34.10
C VAL A 741 -35.92 19.40 34.46
N VAL A 742 -34.69 19.93 34.55
CA VAL A 742 -33.48 19.10 34.78
C VAL A 742 -32.99 19.17 36.21
N LEU A 743 -32.96 20.35 36.80
CA LEU A 743 -32.37 20.65 38.10
C LEU A 743 -33.42 21.18 39.10
N PRO A 744 -33.24 20.89 40.40
CA PRO A 744 -32.24 19.98 40.97
C PRO A 744 -32.57 18.50 40.64
N PRO A 745 -31.56 17.63 40.47
CA PRO A 745 -31.82 16.21 40.23
C PRO A 745 -32.56 15.58 41.41
N LYS A 746 -33.41 14.59 41.14
CA LYS A 746 -34.18 13.88 42.17
C LYS A 746 -33.79 12.40 42.26
N PRO A 747 -33.93 11.78 43.45
CA PRO A 747 -33.79 10.33 43.59
C PRO A 747 -34.88 9.57 42.80
N PHE A 748 -34.49 8.44 42.22
CA PHE A 748 -35.36 7.52 41.49
C PHE A 748 -34.91 6.08 41.74
N THR A 749 -35.86 5.17 41.92
CA THR A 749 -35.55 3.73 42.09
C THR A 749 -35.44 3.08 40.73
N PHE A 750 -34.23 2.71 40.33
CA PHE A 750 -33.95 1.97 39.10
C PHE A 750 -33.37 0.60 39.43
N LEU A 751 -34.07 -0.47 39.03
CA LEU A 751 -33.69 -1.86 39.31
C LEU A 751 -33.35 -2.11 40.79
N GLY A 752 -34.15 -1.54 41.70
CA GLY A 752 -34.00 -1.71 43.15
C GLY A 752 -32.87 -0.90 43.80
N ARG A 753 -32.21 0.00 43.06
CA ARG A 753 -31.16 0.89 43.56
C ARG A 753 -31.55 2.35 43.35
N GLU A 754 -31.14 3.22 44.26
CA GLU A 754 -31.42 4.65 44.17
C GLU A 754 -30.38 5.32 43.26
N VAL A 755 -30.85 5.94 42.18
CA VAL A 755 -30.06 6.74 41.24
C VAL A 755 -30.63 8.17 41.17
N LEU A 756 -29.87 9.12 40.63
CA LEU A 756 -30.37 10.46 40.35
C LEU A 756 -30.90 10.56 38.92
N VAL A 757 -32.02 11.25 38.74
CA VAL A 757 -32.64 11.57 37.44
C VAL A 757 -32.93 13.08 37.36
N PRO A 758 -33.24 13.63 36.17
CA PRO A 758 -33.76 14.98 36.01
C PRO A 758 -34.96 15.28 36.93
N ALA A 759 -35.11 16.54 37.34
CA ALA A 759 -36.19 17.01 38.21
C ALA A 759 -37.59 16.57 37.73
N ASP A 760 -37.85 16.71 36.43
CA ASP A 760 -39.02 16.18 35.73
C ASP A 760 -38.58 15.26 34.58
N PRO A 761 -38.50 13.94 34.82
CA PRO A 761 -37.99 12.99 33.84
C PRO A 761 -38.95 12.80 32.67
N GLU A 762 -40.26 12.94 32.88
CA GLU A 762 -41.25 12.82 31.80
C GLU A 762 -41.19 14.04 30.88
N ALA A 763 -41.11 15.24 31.45
CA ALA A 763 -40.91 16.46 30.66
C ALA A 763 -39.55 16.46 29.95
N PHE A 764 -38.48 15.96 30.59
CA PHE A 764 -37.18 15.78 29.95
C PHE A 764 -37.26 14.82 28.75
N LEU A 765 -37.94 13.68 28.91
CA LEU A 765 -38.10 12.70 27.83
C LEU A 765 -39.01 13.22 26.71
N ALA A 766 -40.08 13.95 27.03
CA ALA A 766 -40.93 14.59 26.04
C ALA A 766 -40.17 15.67 25.26
N ASP A 767 -39.36 16.48 25.93
CA ASP A 767 -38.51 17.45 25.26
C ASP A 767 -37.45 16.75 24.39
N ARG A 768 -36.80 15.69 24.90
CA ARG A 768 -35.74 14.96 24.17
C ARG A 768 -36.25 14.12 23.00
N TYR A 769 -37.38 13.42 23.13
CA TYR A 769 -37.87 12.39 22.19
C TYR A 769 -39.18 12.77 21.50
N GLY A 770 -39.79 13.90 21.89
CA GLY A 770 -41.11 14.34 21.44
C GLY A 770 -42.25 13.72 22.24
N ASP A 771 -43.47 14.22 22.05
CA ASP A 771 -44.68 13.78 22.78
C ASP A 771 -44.98 12.28 22.66
N GLY A 772 -44.44 11.62 21.62
CA GLY A 772 -44.59 10.18 21.38
C GLY A 772 -43.58 9.28 22.11
N TRP A 773 -42.72 9.81 23.00
CA TRP A 773 -41.61 9.09 23.65
C TRP A 773 -42.02 7.79 24.36
N SER A 774 -43.26 7.74 24.84
CA SER A 774 -43.85 6.57 25.50
C SER A 774 -44.09 5.38 24.56
N THR A 775 -44.06 5.61 23.24
CA THR A 775 -44.13 4.56 22.21
C THR A 775 -42.73 4.27 21.67
N PRO A 776 -42.25 3.01 21.68
CA PRO A 776 -40.96 2.67 21.12
C PRO A 776 -40.84 2.98 19.63
N ASP A 777 -39.87 3.83 19.27
CA ASP A 777 -39.46 4.07 17.89
C ASP A 777 -37.97 3.71 17.71
N PRO A 778 -37.64 2.54 17.12
CA PRO A 778 -36.24 2.13 16.91
C PRO A 778 -35.53 2.98 15.85
N PHE A 779 -36.25 3.82 15.12
CA PHE A 779 -35.72 4.72 14.10
C PHE A 779 -35.58 6.16 14.61
N TYR A 780 -35.83 6.40 15.90
CA TYR A 780 -35.62 7.70 16.50
C TYR A 780 -34.17 8.15 16.35
N ASP A 781 -33.96 9.40 15.92
CA ASP A 781 -32.63 10.00 15.63
C ASP A 781 -31.75 9.14 14.69
N TRP A 782 -32.37 8.49 13.70
CA TRP A 782 -31.66 7.66 12.73
C TRP A 782 -30.54 8.46 12.01
N PRO A 783 -29.35 7.89 11.83
CA PRO A 783 -28.17 8.59 11.33
C PRO A 783 -28.26 9.09 9.87
N TRP A 784 -29.24 8.63 9.09
CA TRP A 784 -29.50 9.11 7.73
C TRP A 784 -31.00 9.28 7.48
N ALA A 785 -31.34 9.98 6.38
CA ALA A 785 -32.73 10.20 6.03
C ALA A 785 -33.43 8.90 5.60
N LEU A 786 -34.62 8.67 6.15
CA LEU A 786 -35.56 7.64 5.71
C LEU A 786 -36.71 8.34 4.97
N HIS A 787 -37.19 7.74 3.87
CA HIS A 787 -38.17 8.37 2.99
C HIS A 787 -39.63 8.02 3.29
N ASP A 788 -39.87 7.16 4.30
CA ASP A 788 -41.19 6.67 4.73
C ASP A 788 -41.58 7.09 6.16
#